data_AF-A0AAW6I2U9-F1
#
_entry.id   AF-A0AAW6I2U9-F1
#
_cell.length_a   1.000
_cell.length_b   1.000
_cell.length_c   1.000
_cell.angle_alpha   90.00
_cell.angle_beta   90.00
_cell.angle_gamma   90.00
#
_symmetry.space_group_name_H-M   'P 1'
#
loop_
_entity.id
_entity.type
_entity.pdbx_description
1 polymer ?
#
loop_
_entity_poly.entity_id
_entity_poly.type
_entity_poly.pdbx_seq_one_letter_code
_entity_poly.pdbx_strand_id
1 'polypeptide(L)'
;MDASDKIIVLHSLDELKEAIIADTTSQDVLAQRYCVRFIMLNNFEAFREVYKFLVKELNVELLDIENLAKGEDKTITVDTLSDAVKGITKSTLVTPFSELVRFYNVEKFNGFFNEIILTEDIKNPIKRIYIPIIGLHNRFSDFLKSFGRIEESAPIWQYYTSKDDKVMVYVSRFKHFTIPEKLNICSLATMRDWLRFWKALAPKDKILCGARPILNCWQNSKPDSIFTFQPIDNAHTFITEFLELNIPIQYMEDESQYWEKLLNHIGKSNSTMFDLSRFVEKHFNRMTISISDVLELWASDSTDEFGRWLLKYYALNFKAKELPEYLRIILEETNDFQIGNSLFVSVAERIFYATPAERERYFGPRKKLMYDLRSEFRTLTPPEHQDWVKEQIITIAQNDDSLAQAKRYCTSTYDFEDELFLGWYVLRGQKDFGLSHIQEYFPELYGYLTPFETLSIKQSQSWASEYFNQFRAAKIKDTITDTLADLLKQRNVSAESFYDWYFGFEESHGILADIVTTKKFPVDKVYWVDGLGAEFIPYILYLLDQSNSGYDAVLTQVARTNIPSNTHLNSFEVDNKKIFKKEALDELAHDGHYQKYLTLIKELKTVRQIIEDILNDNKVGKHTIAIVSDHGLSAMSRNCESLKLDSNTKHEGRYVLLDSDSGLEHDVNFVVHTNEYDGKKYKVALCHASLGKKPTHEVHGGATPEEVLVPFIVITNDDLAKPLTFAVKPKETSIPVSDKKVSFTIMPAPQSATVIFNGQEIPLTKNGLQWEAMLSSATEGKHQLTVMPFRGKPVQIEIEIYGMGFSSALSDFEL
;
A
#
# COMPACT_ATOMS: atom_id res chain seq x y z
N MET A 1 62.27 -35.49 -46.27
CA MET A 1 62.35 -34.60 -45.08
C MET A 1 61.00 -34.59 -44.40
N ASP A 2 60.96 -34.69 -43.07
CA ASP A 2 59.73 -34.41 -42.30
C ASP A 2 59.46 -32.90 -42.30
N ALA A 3 58.22 -32.49 -42.07
CA ALA A 3 57.83 -31.08 -41.96
C ALA A 3 58.66 -30.31 -40.90
N SER A 4 59.17 -31.03 -39.89
CA SER A 4 60.07 -30.51 -38.86
C SER A 4 61.46 -30.15 -39.37
N ASP A 5 61.95 -30.80 -40.43
CA ASP A 5 63.30 -30.57 -41.00
C ASP A 5 63.38 -29.25 -41.81
N LYS A 6 62.23 -28.71 -42.24
CA LYS A 6 62.17 -27.48 -43.06
C LYS A 6 62.06 -26.19 -42.21
N ILE A 7 61.75 -26.33 -40.92
CA ILE A 7 61.67 -25.20 -39.98
C ILE A 7 63.06 -24.95 -39.42
N ILE A 8 63.64 -23.80 -39.76
CA ILE A 8 64.92 -23.34 -39.24
C ILE A 8 64.65 -22.62 -37.92
N VAL A 9 65.00 -23.27 -36.81
CA VAL A 9 64.89 -22.70 -35.47
C VAL A 9 66.09 -21.77 -35.22
N LEU A 10 65.78 -20.52 -34.88
CA LEU A 10 66.75 -19.47 -34.61
C LEU A 10 66.62 -19.03 -33.16
N HIS A 11 67.73 -18.71 -32.52
CA HIS A 11 67.81 -18.47 -31.09
C HIS A 11 67.91 -16.97 -30.72
N SER A 12 68.14 -16.10 -31.70
CA SER A 12 68.14 -14.66 -31.51
C SER A 12 67.47 -13.92 -32.68
N LEU A 13 67.06 -12.68 -32.42
CA LEU A 13 66.53 -11.80 -33.47
C LEU A 13 67.62 -11.48 -34.51
N ASP A 14 68.88 -11.37 -34.08
CA ASP A 14 70.00 -11.09 -34.99
C ASP A 14 70.25 -12.28 -35.93
N GLU A 15 70.20 -13.52 -35.44
CA GLU A 15 70.25 -14.72 -36.29
C GLU A 15 69.12 -14.74 -37.34
N LEU A 16 67.91 -14.29 -36.96
CA LEU A 16 66.80 -14.15 -37.91
C LEU A 16 67.06 -13.08 -38.97
N LYS A 17 67.60 -11.92 -38.58
CA LYS A 17 67.96 -10.87 -39.52
C LYS A 17 69.05 -11.35 -40.49
N GLU A 18 70.07 -12.03 -39.99
CA GLU A 18 71.14 -12.63 -40.81
C GLU A 18 70.60 -13.67 -41.80
N ALA A 19 69.71 -14.57 -41.34
CA ALA A 19 69.08 -15.56 -42.20
C ALA A 19 68.24 -14.93 -43.32
N ILE A 20 67.50 -13.86 -43.00
CA ILE A 20 66.73 -13.08 -43.99
C ILE A 20 67.68 -12.42 -45.00
N ILE A 21 68.76 -11.77 -44.55
CA ILE A 21 69.75 -11.13 -45.44
C ILE A 21 70.37 -12.18 -46.38
N ALA A 22 70.80 -13.33 -45.85
CA ALA A 22 71.38 -14.39 -46.66
C ALA A 22 70.44 -14.86 -47.77
N ASP A 23 69.13 -15.01 -47.48
CA ASP A 23 68.13 -15.44 -48.46
C ASP A 23 67.87 -14.42 -49.58
N THR A 24 68.08 -13.11 -49.32
CA THR A 24 67.97 -12.08 -50.39
C THR A 24 69.00 -12.25 -51.50
N THR A 25 70.12 -12.92 -51.20
CA THR A 25 71.22 -13.18 -52.15
C THR A 25 71.36 -14.66 -52.53
N SER A 26 70.39 -15.50 -52.12
CA SER A 26 70.45 -16.94 -52.33
C SER A 26 70.51 -17.31 -53.82
N GLN A 27 71.42 -18.24 -54.14
CA GLN A 27 71.55 -18.85 -55.46
C GLN A 27 70.81 -20.20 -55.57
N ASP A 28 70.09 -20.60 -54.52
CA ASP A 28 69.29 -21.83 -54.53
C ASP A 28 68.09 -21.71 -55.49
N VAL A 29 67.94 -22.69 -56.39
CA VAL A 29 66.94 -22.66 -57.48
C VAL A 29 65.51 -22.67 -56.94
N LEU A 30 65.24 -23.43 -55.88
CA LEU A 30 63.91 -23.50 -55.29
C LEU A 30 63.59 -22.21 -54.52
N ALA A 31 64.57 -21.67 -53.80
CA ALA A 31 64.46 -20.38 -53.12
C ALA A 31 64.24 -19.20 -54.08
N GLN A 32 64.80 -19.26 -55.30
CA GLN A 32 64.57 -18.27 -56.35
C GLN A 32 63.22 -18.45 -57.07
N ARG A 33 62.75 -19.69 -57.24
CA ARG A 33 61.47 -19.99 -57.90
C ARG A 33 60.27 -19.62 -57.04
N TYR A 34 60.27 -20.02 -55.77
CA TYR A 34 59.14 -19.83 -54.87
C TYR A 34 59.38 -18.63 -53.97
N CYS A 35 58.52 -17.62 -54.10
CA CYS A 35 58.79 -16.28 -53.53
C CYS A 35 58.26 -16.08 -52.10
N VAL A 36 57.41 -16.96 -51.57
CA VAL A 36 56.81 -16.81 -50.22
C VAL A 36 57.80 -17.27 -49.14
N ARG A 37 57.88 -16.53 -48.03
CA ARG A 37 58.67 -16.84 -46.84
C ARG A 37 57.80 -16.73 -45.60
N PHE A 38 57.78 -17.78 -44.79
CA PHE A 38 57.04 -17.78 -43.53
C PHE A 38 57.98 -17.49 -42.36
N ILE A 39 57.55 -16.59 -41.47
CA ILE A 39 58.29 -16.24 -40.25
C ILE A 39 57.39 -16.55 -39.07
N MET A 40 57.69 -17.65 -38.37
CA MET A 40 56.96 -18.10 -37.18
C MET A 40 57.46 -17.35 -35.94
N LEU A 41 56.54 -16.67 -35.26
CA LEU A 41 56.79 -15.85 -34.08
C LEU A 41 55.77 -16.20 -32.98
N ASN A 42 56.16 -16.07 -31.71
CA ASN A 42 55.27 -16.34 -30.58
C ASN A 42 54.81 -15.09 -29.81
N ASN A 43 55.21 -13.89 -30.24
CA ASN A 43 54.81 -12.63 -29.60
C ASN A 43 54.85 -11.45 -30.58
N PHE A 44 54.14 -10.36 -30.24
CA PHE A 44 54.06 -9.15 -31.09
C PHE A 44 55.29 -8.25 -30.99
N GLU A 45 56.10 -8.34 -29.93
CA GLU A 45 57.31 -7.54 -29.76
C GLU A 45 58.38 -7.92 -30.79
N ALA A 46 58.66 -9.22 -30.91
CA ALA A 46 59.51 -9.78 -31.96
C ALA A 46 58.99 -9.41 -33.37
N PHE A 47 57.67 -9.43 -33.56
CA PHE A 47 57.10 -9.00 -34.84
C PHE A 47 57.34 -7.52 -35.15
N ARG A 48 57.26 -6.61 -34.17
CA ARG A 48 57.54 -5.18 -34.39
C ARG A 48 58.99 -4.95 -34.81
N GLU A 49 59.94 -5.68 -34.22
CA GLU A 49 61.33 -5.59 -34.61
C GLU A 49 61.59 -6.17 -36.02
N VAL A 50 60.95 -7.29 -36.37
CA VAL A 50 61.01 -7.84 -37.74
C VAL A 50 60.36 -6.88 -38.75
N TYR A 51 59.23 -6.28 -38.41
CA TYR A 51 58.56 -5.27 -39.23
C TYR A 51 59.48 -4.06 -39.47
N LYS A 52 60.11 -3.54 -38.41
CA LYS A 52 61.04 -2.41 -38.50
C LYS A 52 62.22 -2.78 -39.40
N PHE A 53 62.81 -3.94 -39.20
CA PHE A 53 63.92 -4.43 -40.02
C PHE A 53 63.54 -4.54 -41.51
N LEU A 54 62.47 -5.28 -41.84
CA LEU A 54 62.05 -5.49 -43.23
C LEU A 54 61.66 -4.18 -43.92
N VAL A 55 60.81 -3.37 -43.28
CA VAL A 55 60.21 -2.19 -43.94
C VAL A 55 61.13 -0.96 -43.89
N LYS A 56 61.87 -0.74 -42.80
CA LYS A 56 62.70 0.46 -42.63
C LYS A 56 64.15 0.27 -43.03
N GLU A 57 64.71 -0.92 -42.84
CA GLU A 57 66.14 -1.19 -43.10
C GLU A 57 66.33 -1.84 -44.48
N LEU A 58 65.46 -2.78 -44.86
CA LEU A 58 65.54 -3.48 -46.16
C LEU A 58 64.62 -2.90 -47.25
N ASN A 59 63.86 -1.84 -46.97
CA ASN A 59 62.91 -1.21 -47.91
C ASN A 59 61.90 -2.20 -48.55
N VAL A 60 61.47 -3.21 -47.80
CA VAL A 60 60.39 -4.13 -48.23
C VAL A 60 59.05 -3.39 -48.23
N GLU A 61 58.26 -3.53 -49.30
CA GLU A 61 56.93 -2.90 -49.38
C GLU A 61 55.97 -3.52 -48.36
N LEU A 62 54.96 -2.75 -47.94
CA LEU A 62 53.98 -3.20 -46.96
C LEU A 62 52.63 -3.47 -47.63
N LEU A 63 52.15 -4.71 -47.56
CA LEU A 63 50.74 -5.03 -47.82
C LEU A 63 50.01 -5.12 -46.48
N ASP A 64 49.38 -4.01 -46.12
CA ASP A 64 48.50 -3.93 -44.97
C ASP A 64 47.12 -4.49 -45.33
N ILE A 65 46.83 -5.73 -44.91
CA ILE A 65 45.62 -6.46 -45.32
C ILE A 65 44.35 -5.81 -44.80
N GLU A 66 44.44 -4.93 -43.80
CA GLU A 66 43.32 -4.12 -43.34
C GLU A 66 42.63 -3.37 -44.49
N ASN A 67 43.41 -2.90 -45.47
CA ASN A 67 42.92 -2.16 -46.62
C ASN A 67 42.09 -3.03 -47.59
N LEU A 68 42.11 -4.36 -47.44
CA LEU A 68 41.29 -5.28 -48.22
C LEU A 68 39.86 -5.41 -47.67
N ALA A 69 39.62 -4.97 -46.43
CA ALA A 69 38.31 -5.09 -45.78
C ALA A 69 37.30 -4.05 -46.33
N LYS A 70 36.16 -4.52 -46.85
CA LYS A 70 35.09 -3.69 -47.44
C LYS A 70 34.08 -3.15 -46.41
N GLY A 71 34.58 -2.63 -45.29
CA GLY A 71 33.80 -2.07 -44.17
C GLY A 71 34.52 -2.20 -42.83
N GLU A 72 34.00 -1.56 -41.77
CA GLU A 72 34.63 -1.58 -40.44
C GLU A 72 34.50 -2.94 -39.74
N ASP A 73 33.31 -3.57 -39.81
CA ASP A 73 33.05 -4.86 -39.15
C ASP A 73 32.83 -5.99 -40.17
N LYS A 74 33.55 -5.95 -41.31
CA LYS A 74 33.53 -7.01 -42.34
C LYS A 74 34.86 -7.76 -42.36
N THR A 75 34.79 -9.06 -42.62
CA THR A 75 35.97 -9.91 -42.81
C THR A 75 36.49 -9.86 -44.25
N ILE A 76 37.72 -10.34 -44.45
CA ILE A 76 38.37 -10.51 -45.75
C ILE A 76 38.21 -11.98 -46.15
N THR A 77 37.74 -12.23 -47.37
CA THR A 77 37.54 -13.60 -47.87
C THR A 77 38.88 -14.26 -48.20
N VAL A 78 38.90 -15.59 -48.18
CA VAL A 78 40.06 -16.39 -48.60
C VAL A 78 40.51 -15.96 -50.00
N ASP A 79 39.59 -15.93 -50.98
CA ASP A 79 39.88 -15.53 -52.35
C ASP A 79 40.50 -14.12 -52.44
N THR A 80 39.94 -13.15 -51.70
CA THR A 80 40.47 -11.76 -51.71
C THR A 80 41.90 -11.71 -51.18
N LEU A 81 42.19 -12.48 -50.12
CA LEU A 81 43.53 -12.56 -49.55
C LEU A 81 44.50 -13.30 -50.51
N SER A 82 44.06 -14.40 -51.12
CA SER A 82 44.84 -15.19 -52.07
C SER A 82 45.20 -14.36 -53.31
N ASP A 83 44.21 -13.67 -53.90
CA ASP A 83 44.39 -12.78 -55.04
C ASP A 83 45.36 -11.63 -54.70
N ALA A 84 45.23 -11.06 -53.50
CA ALA A 84 46.13 -10.00 -53.04
C ALA A 84 47.58 -10.49 -52.90
N VAL A 85 47.80 -11.70 -52.35
CA VAL A 85 49.14 -12.29 -52.23
C VAL A 85 49.73 -12.62 -53.61
N LYS A 86 48.96 -13.24 -54.50
CA LYS A 86 49.39 -13.58 -55.87
C LYS A 86 49.66 -12.35 -56.73
N GLY A 87 48.96 -11.25 -56.49
CA GLY A 87 49.12 -9.99 -57.20
C GLY A 87 50.36 -9.16 -56.82
N ILE A 88 51.11 -9.56 -55.79
CA ILE A 88 52.32 -8.84 -55.36
C ILE A 88 53.39 -8.90 -56.45
N THR A 89 53.99 -7.77 -56.81
CA THR A 89 55.04 -7.70 -57.86
C THR A 89 56.43 -7.36 -57.35
N LYS A 90 56.57 -6.96 -56.08
CA LYS A 90 57.83 -6.58 -55.43
C LYS A 90 58.01 -7.36 -54.12
N SER A 91 59.17 -7.22 -53.48
CA SER A 91 59.34 -7.79 -52.14
C SER A 91 58.41 -7.09 -51.16
N THR A 92 57.58 -7.86 -50.46
CA THR A 92 56.47 -7.32 -49.67
C THR A 92 56.27 -8.09 -48.37
N LEU A 93 56.00 -7.38 -47.29
CA LEU A 93 55.56 -7.92 -46.00
C LEU A 93 54.03 -7.86 -45.93
N VAL A 94 53.38 -9.00 -45.67
CA VAL A 94 51.92 -9.11 -45.56
C VAL A 94 51.51 -9.13 -44.09
N THR A 95 50.82 -8.09 -43.60
CA THR A 95 50.44 -7.95 -42.19
C THR A 95 49.10 -7.24 -42.01
N PRO A 96 48.31 -7.52 -40.96
CA PRO A 96 48.49 -8.61 -39.98
C PRO A 96 47.86 -9.92 -40.44
N PHE A 97 48.66 -10.74 -41.10
CA PHE A 97 48.19 -11.98 -41.69
C PHE A 97 47.52 -12.93 -40.68
N SER A 98 48.18 -13.14 -39.54
CA SER A 98 47.73 -14.08 -38.51
C SER A 98 46.42 -13.64 -37.83
N GLU A 99 46.13 -12.34 -37.77
CA GLU A 99 44.93 -11.80 -37.14
C GLU A 99 43.66 -12.03 -37.96
N LEU A 100 43.79 -12.42 -39.22
CA LEU A 100 42.68 -12.85 -40.06
C LEU A 100 42.57 -14.38 -40.09
N VAL A 101 43.65 -15.07 -40.44
CA VAL A 101 43.61 -16.52 -40.71
C VAL A 101 43.39 -17.37 -39.45
N ARG A 102 43.63 -16.79 -38.25
CA ARG A 102 43.29 -17.39 -36.95
C ARG A 102 41.83 -17.85 -36.91
N PHE A 103 40.91 -17.15 -37.55
CA PHE A 103 39.48 -17.48 -37.50
C PHE A 103 39.00 -18.39 -38.64
N TYR A 104 39.89 -18.81 -39.53
CA TYR A 104 39.53 -19.78 -40.57
C TYR A 104 39.34 -21.16 -39.95
N ASN A 105 38.30 -21.87 -40.38
CA ASN A 105 38.18 -23.29 -40.08
C ASN A 105 39.32 -24.07 -40.77
N VAL A 106 39.52 -25.34 -40.38
CA VAL A 106 40.64 -26.17 -40.86
C VAL A 106 40.71 -26.24 -42.39
N GLU A 107 39.56 -26.40 -43.06
CA GLU A 107 39.48 -26.46 -44.52
C GLU A 107 39.95 -25.17 -45.19
N LYS A 108 39.44 -24.01 -44.75
CA LYS A 108 39.83 -22.70 -45.30
C LYS A 108 41.29 -22.39 -45.00
N PHE A 109 41.78 -22.73 -43.80
CA PHE A 109 43.17 -22.54 -43.41
C PHE A 109 44.10 -23.35 -44.32
N ASN A 110 43.87 -24.66 -44.44
CA ASN A 110 44.69 -25.53 -45.27
C ASN A 110 44.58 -25.17 -46.76
N GLY A 111 43.37 -24.90 -47.25
CA GLY A 111 43.13 -24.48 -48.63
C GLY A 111 43.91 -23.23 -49.00
N PHE A 112 43.89 -22.21 -48.12
CA PHE A 112 44.64 -20.98 -48.32
C PHE A 112 46.16 -21.23 -48.40
N PHE A 113 46.74 -21.94 -47.43
CA PHE A 113 48.19 -22.17 -47.43
C PHE A 113 48.65 -23.04 -48.61
N ASN A 114 47.86 -24.04 -49.02
CA ASN A 114 48.11 -24.83 -50.23
C ASN A 114 48.18 -23.94 -51.49
N GLU A 115 47.37 -22.89 -51.54
CA GLU A 115 47.30 -21.97 -52.68
C GLU A 115 48.51 -21.02 -52.77
N ILE A 116 49.09 -20.63 -51.63
CA ILE A 116 50.12 -19.57 -51.58
C ILE A 116 51.56 -20.08 -51.37
N ILE A 117 51.78 -21.21 -50.70
CA ILE A 117 53.12 -21.66 -50.27
C ILE A 117 54.10 -21.90 -51.43
N LEU A 118 53.59 -22.35 -52.58
CA LEU A 118 54.36 -22.57 -53.81
C LEU A 118 54.07 -21.51 -54.88
N THR A 119 53.82 -20.26 -54.47
CA THR A 119 53.66 -19.14 -55.42
C THR A 119 54.98 -18.87 -56.15
N GLU A 120 54.97 -19.06 -57.47
CA GLU A 120 56.15 -18.94 -58.35
C GLU A 120 56.32 -17.53 -58.91
N ASP A 121 57.56 -17.03 -58.97
CA ASP A 121 57.91 -15.80 -59.72
C ASP A 121 59.29 -15.93 -60.38
N ILE A 122 59.35 -16.76 -61.42
CA ILE A 122 60.59 -17.06 -62.16
C ILE A 122 61.20 -15.80 -62.80
N LYS A 123 60.39 -14.78 -63.10
CA LYS A 123 60.84 -13.54 -63.74
C LYS A 123 61.60 -12.63 -62.76
N ASN A 124 61.39 -12.79 -61.45
CA ASN A 124 61.99 -11.94 -60.41
C ASN A 124 62.61 -12.82 -59.29
N PRO A 125 63.77 -13.46 -59.53
CA PRO A 125 64.34 -14.46 -58.63
C PRO A 125 64.74 -13.92 -57.24
N ILE A 126 64.86 -12.61 -57.08
CA ILE A 126 65.19 -11.93 -55.81
C ILE A 126 63.95 -11.47 -55.02
N LYS A 127 62.75 -11.56 -55.59
CA LYS A 127 61.51 -11.11 -54.93
C LYS A 127 61.15 -12.04 -53.77
N ARG A 128 60.73 -11.46 -52.63
CA ARG A 128 60.29 -12.20 -51.44
C ARG A 128 58.98 -11.65 -50.87
N ILE A 129 58.02 -12.54 -50.62
CA ILE A 129 56.76 -12.23 -49.92
C ILE A 129 56.88 -12.78 -48.50
N TYR A 130 57.06 -11.91 -47.52
CA TYR A 130 57.21 -12.28 -46.12
C TYR A 130 55.83 -12.35 -45.45
N ILE A 131 55.51 -13.49 -44.85
CA ILE A 131 54.24 -13.75 -44.15
C ILE A 131 54.54 -14.15 -42.70
N PRO A 132 54.27 -13.26 -41.73
CA PRO A 132 54.40 -13.56 -40.31
C PRO A 132 53.28 -14.48 -39.81
N ILE A 133 53.68 -15.59 -39.17
CA ILE A 133 52.80 -16.54 -38.50
C ILE A 133 52.95 -16.35 -36.98
N ILE A 134 52.06 -15.56 -36.40
CA ILE A 134 52.14 -15.07 -35.01
C ILE A 134 51.12 -15.82 -34.15
N GLY A 135 51.61 -16.67 -33.25
CA GLY A 135 50.77 -17.40 -32.28
C GLY A 135 49.99 -18.59 -32.86
N LEU A 136 50.20 -18.92 -34.14
CA LEU A 136 49.50 -20.00 -34.85
C LEU A 136 50.38 -21.23 -35.09
N HIS A 137 51.44 -21.40 -34.30
CA HIS A 137 52.48 -22.39 -34.55
C HIS A 137 51.93 -23.81 -34.64
N ASN A 138 51.09 -24.23 -33.70
CA ASN A 138 50.51 -25.57 -33.70
C ASN A 138 49.71 -25.84 -34.99
N ARG A 139 48.84 -24.92 -35.36
CA ARG A 139 48.01 -25.03 -36.57
C ARG A 139 48.84 -25.04 -37.84
N PHE A 140 49.85 -24.18 -37.91
CA PHE A 140 50.71 -24.10 -39.07
C PHE A 140 51.61 -25.34 -39.19
N SER A 141 52.21 -25.80 -38.09
CA SER A 141 52.98 -27.05 -38.06
C SER A 141 52.13 -28.26 -38.43
N ASP A 142 50.87 -28.33 -37.99
CA ASP A 142 49.96 -29.41 -38.38
C ASP A 142 49.60 -29.36 -39.87
N PHE A 143 49.42 -28.17 -40.43
CA PHE A 143 49.29 -28.00 -41.88
C PHE A 143 50.54 -28.53 -42.61
N LEU A 144 51.75 -28.14 -42.18
CA LEU A 144 53.00 -28.55 -42.83
C LEU A 144 53.20 -30.07 -42.83
N LYS A 145 52.82 -30.78 -41.75
CA LYS A 145 52.86 -32.26 -41.70
C LYS A 145 52.02 -32.92 -42.80
N SER A 146 50.95 -32.26 -43.23
CA SER A 146 50.06 -32.74 -44.30
C SER A 146 50.43 -32.21 -45.69
N PHE A 147 51.40 -31.30 -45.78
CA PHE A 147 51.78 -30.66 -47.03
C PHE A 147 52.76 -31.51 -47.84
N GLY A 148 52.26 -32.25 -48.84
CA GLY A 148 53.04 -33.23 -49.59
C GLY A 148 54.19 -32.71 -50.47
N ARG A 149 54.32 -31.39 -50.66
CA ARG A 149 55.38 -30.75 -51.46
C ARG A 149 56.31 -29.86 -50.63
N ILE A 150 56.48 -30.17 -49.34
CA ILE A 150 57.27 -29.36 -48.41
C ILE A 150 58.74 -29.22 -48.83
N GLU A 151 59.31 -30.24 -49.48
CA GLU A 151 60.71 -30.22 -49.93
C GLU A 151 60.95 -29.11 -50.97
N GLU A 152 59.94 -28.83 -51.80
CA GLU A 152 59.96 -27.77 -52.81
C GLU A 152 59.78 -26.37 -52.23
N SER A 153 59.27 -26.25 -51.01
CA SER A 153 58.99 -24.95 -50.40
C SER A 153 60.27 -24.19 -50.03
N ALA A 154 60.12 -22.88 -49.88
CA ALA A 154 61.17 -22.01 -49.36
C ALA A 154 61.46 -22.25 -47.86
N PRO A 155 62.60 -21.74 -47.33
CA PRO A 155 62.88 -21.81 -45.90
C PRO A 155 61.76 -21.20 -45.04
N ILE A 156 61.44 -21.88 -43.94
CA ILE A 156 60.52 -21.39 -42.91
C ILE A 156 61.37 -21.06 -41.69
N TRP A 157 61.33 -19.81 -41.23
CA TRP A 157 62.11 -19.39 -40.07
C TRP A 157 61.25 -19.37 -38.82
N GLN A 158 61.79 -19.85 -37.71
CA GLN A 158 61.14 -19.81 -36.41
C GLN A 158 62.02 -19.09 -35.40
N TYR A 159 61.47 -18.04 -34.79
CA TYR A 159 62.09 -17.35 -33.66
C TYR A 159 61.08 -17.16 -32.54
N TYR A 160 61.35 -17.81 -31.39
CA TYR A 160 60.50 -17.73 -30.20
C TYR A 160 61.27 -17.16 -29.02
N THR A 161 60.61 -16.26 -28.29
CA THR A 161 61.10 -15.76 -27.00
C THR A 161 60.60 -16.66 -25.87
N SER A 162 61.28 -16.68 -24.73
CA SER A 162 60.84 -17.40 -23.52
C SER A 162 59.58 -16.84 -22.86
N LYS A 163 59.11 -15.67 -23.28
CA LYS A 163 57.95 -14.95 -22.73
C LYS A 163 56.63 -15.62 -23.17
N ASP A 164 55.82 -16.06 -22.20
CA ASP A 164 54.47 -16.62 -22.42
C ASP A 164 53.41 -15.53 -22.21
N ASP A 165 53.17 -14.72 -23.24
CA ASP A 165 52.21 -13.61 -23.23
C ASP A 165 50.79 -14.10 -23.58
N LYS A 166 50.22 -15.02 -22.80
CA LYS A 166 48.82 -15.43 -23.00
C LYS A 166 47.88 -14.30 -22.63
N VAL A 167 46.96 -13.97 -23.53
CA VAL A 167 45.99 -12.89 -23.39
C VAL A 167 44.57 -13.45 -23.43
N MET A 168 43.74 -13.07 -22.46
CA MET A 168 42.32 -13.41 -22.45
C MET A 168 41.53 -12.49 -23.39
N VAL A 169 40.81 -13.10 -24.34
CA VAL A 169 39.90 -12.42 -25.26
C VAL A 169 38.47 -12.83 -24.94
N TYR A 170 37.73 -11.90 -24.36
CA TYR A 170 36.30 -12.05 -24.11
C TYR A 170 35.53 -11.68 -25.37
N VAL A 171 34.81 -12.64 -25.92
CA VAL A 171 34.03 -12.47 -27.16
C VAL A 171 32.59 -12.24 -26.76
N SER A 172 32.08 -11.02 -26.99
CA SER A 172 30.75 -10.63 -26.51
C SER A 172 30.00 -9.69 -27.45
N ARG A 173 28.66 -9.77 -27.42
CA ARG A 173 27.78 -8.81 -28.10
C ARG A 173 27.75 -7.43 -27.43
N PHE A 174 28.16 -7.31 -26.17
CA PHE A 174 28.13 -6.06 -25.38
C PHE A 174 29.29 -5.12 -25.74
N LYS A 175 29.36 -4.68 -27.00
CA LYS A 175 30.51 -3.95 -27.57
C LYS A 175 30.47 -2.42 -27.41
N HIS A 176 29.31 -1.85 -27.07
CA HIS A 176 29.12 -0.41 -26.87
C HIS A 176 29.24 0.00 -25.39
N PHE A 177 29.99 -0.78 -24.62
CA PHE A 177 30.19 -0.55 -23.20
C PHE A 177 31.40 0.38 -22.96
N THR A 178 31.20 1.44 -22.17
CA THR A 178 32.30 2.32 -21.75
C THR A 178 33.15 1.60 -20.71
N ILE A 179 34.33 1.18 -21.14
CA ILE A 179 35.28 0.49 -20.26
C ILE A 179 35.89 1.50 -19.28
N PRO A 180 35.86 1.25 -17.96
CA PRO A 180 36.52 2.11 -17.00
C PRO A 180 38.05 2.04 -17.17
N GLU A 181 38.72 3.19 -17.12
CA GLU A 181 40.15 3.34 -17.42
C GLU A 181 41.08 2.45 -16.57
N LYS A 182 40.65 2.07 -15.36
CA LYS A 182 41.46 1.30 -14.40
C LYS A 182 41.58 -0.20 -14.71
N LEU A 183 40.71 -0.77 -15.53
CA LEU A 183 40.68 -2.23 -15.73
C LEU A 183 41.76 -2.75 -16.70
N ASN A 184 42.62 -1.88 -17.24
CA ASN A 184 43.61 -2.22 -18.26
C ASN A 184 42.99 -3.15 -19.34
N ILE A 185 41.90 -2.72 -19.99
CA ILE A 185 41.18 -3.51 -21.00
C ILE A 185 41.29 -2.87 -22.38
N CYS A 186 41.48 -3.71 -23.40
CA CYS A 186 41.42 -3.32 -24.81
C CYS A 186 40.01 -3.61 -25.35
N SER A 187 39.29 -2.58 -25.81
CA SER A 187 38.01 -2.77 -26.52
C SER A 187 38.26 -2.81 -28.02
N LEU A 188 37.81 -3.88 -28.67
CA LEU A 188 37.90 -4.09 -30.12
C LEU A 188 36.48 -4.36 -30.64
N ALA A 189 35.75 -3.29 -30.97
CA ALA A 189 34.32 -3.37 -31.31
C ALA A 189 34.06 -3.91 -32.73
N THR A 190 35.05 -3.78 -33.62
CA THR A 190 34.93 -4.13 -35.04
C THR A 190 36.09 -4.99 -35.54
N MET A 191 35.90 -5.71 -36.65
CA MET A 191 36.98 -6.45 -37.32
C MET A 191 38.18 -5.54 -37.68
N ARG A 192 37.93 -4.28 -38.05
CA ARG A 192 39.00 -3.31 -38.33
C ARG A 192 39.80 -2.96 -37.07
N ASP A 193 39.15 -2.82 -35.92
CA ASP A 193 39.86 -2.60 -34.64
C ASP A 193 40.79 -3.78 -34.35
N TRP A 194 40.30 -5.01 -34.55
CA TRP A 194 41.10 -6.23 -34.42
C TRP A 194 42.30 -6.26 -35.38
N LEU A 195 42.10 -5.95 -36.67
CA LEU A 195 43.18 -5.87 -37.66
C LEU A 195 44.15 -4.70 -37.41
N ARG A 196 43.79 -3.71 -36.60
CA ARG A 196 44.71 -2.62 -36.23
C ARG A 196 45.45 -2.89 -34.92
N PHE A 197 44.95 -3.79 -34.10
CA PHE A 197 45.40 -4.00 -32.72
C PHE A 197 46.93 -4.22 -32.62
N TRP A 198 47.52 -4.98 -33.54
CA TRP A 198 48.97 -5.25 -33.57
C TRP A 198 49.84 -3.99 -33.75
N LYS A 199 49.29 -2.90 -34.33
CA LYS A 199 50.01 -1.65 -34.62
C LYS A 199 50.26 -0.82 -33.36
N ALA A 200 49.49 -1.04 -32.30
CA ALA A 200 49.71 -0.42 -30.98
C ALA A 200 50.65 -1.29 -30.12
N LEU A 201 51.18 -0.75 -29.02
CA LEU A 201 51.79 -1.57 -27.94
C LEU A 201 50.75 -2.59 -27.44
N ALA A 202 51.13 -3.85 -27.25
CA ALA A 202 50.22 -4.98 -26.96
C ALA A 202 50.77 -5.79 -25.76
N PRO A 203 49.97 -6.50 -24.94
CA PRO A 203 48.51 -6.47 -24.77
C PRO A 203 48.10 -5.80 -23.44
N LYS A 204 46.84 -5.40 -23.36
CA LYS A 204 46.17 -5.07 -22.10
C LYS A 204 45.69 -6.37 -21.44
N ASP A 205 45.65 -6.44 -20.11
CA ASP A 205 45.41 -7.70 -19.36
C ASP A 205 44.15 -8.46 -19.80
N LYS A 206 43.13 -7.74 -20.30
CA LYS A 206 41.91 -8.31 -20.90
C LYS A 206 41.60 -7.63 -22.24
N ILE A 207 41.08 -8.39 -23.20
CA ILE A 207 40.53 -7.88 -24.46
C ILE A 207 39.03 -8.16 -24.50
N LEU A 208 38.22 -7.13 -24.80
CA LEU A 208 36.83 -7.26 -25.16
C LEU A 208 36.68 -7.18 -26.67
N CYS A 209 36.29 -8.29 -27.31
CA CYS A 209 36.09 -8.37 -28.75
C CYS A 209 34.60 -8.44 -29.11
N GLY A 210 34.11 -7.39 -29.77
CA GLY A 210 32.75 -7.26 -30.28
C GLY A 210 32.60 -7.41 -31.79
N ALA A 211 33.69 -7.73 -32.50
CA ALA A 211 33.70 -7.87 -33.95
C ALA A 211 32.78 -9.03 -34.39
N ARG A 212 31.80 -8.74 -35.25
CA ARG A 212 30.81 -9.73 -35.68
C ARG A 212 31.42 -10.96 -36.39
N PRO A 213 32.44 -10.82 -37.25
CA PRO A 213 33.09 -11.99 -37.84
C PRO A 213 33.76 -12.90 -36.80
N ILE A 214 34.33 -12.32 -35.73
CA ILE A 214 35.01 -13.08 -34.68
C ILE A 214 33.99 -13.75 -33.75
N LEU A 215 32.91 -13.05 -33.38
CA LEU A 215 31.78 -13.64 -32.63
C LEU A 215 31.28 -14.94 -33.26
N ASN A 216 31.26 -15.02 -34.59
CA ASN A 216 30.79 -16.19 -35.33
C ASN A 216 31.86 -17.28 -35.55
N CYS A 217 33.14 -16.98 -35.34
CA CYS A 217 34.25 -17.84 -35.79
C CYS A 217 35.37 -18.02 -34.75
N TRP A 218 35.26 -17.45 -33.56
CA TRP A 218 36.31 -17.51 -32.53
C TRP A 218 36.68 -18.96 -32.15
N GLN A 219 35.74 -19.89 -32.22
CA GLN A 219 35.96 -21.32 -31.94
C GLN A 219 37.04 -21.92 -32.86
N ASN A 220 37.16 -21.42 -34.09
CA ASN A 220 38.15 -21.87 -35.07
C ASN A 220 39.58 -21.43 -34.74
N SER A 221 39.78 -20.52 -33.76
CA SER A 221 41.11 -20.06 -33.35
C SER A 221 41.96 -21.15 -32.70
N LYS A 222 41.34 -22.19 -32.14
CA LYS A 222 42.02 -23.21 -31.35
C LYS A 222 42.74 -24.23 -32.25
N PRO A 223 43.98 -24.66 -31.91
CA PRO A 223 44.83 -24.15 -30.83
C PRO A 223 45.51 -22.81 -31.19
N ASP A 224 45.59 -21.93 -30.21
CA ASP A 224 46.24 -20.62 -30.28
C ASP A 224 47.24 -20.52 -29.13
N SER A 225 48.43 -19.98 -29.40
CA SER A 225 49.48 -19.89 -28.38
C SER A 225 49.63 -18.51 -27.74
N ILE A 226 48.84 -17.53 -28.19
CA ILE A 226 48.85 -16.17 -27.65
C ILE A 226 47.47 -15.84 -27.06
N PHE A 227 46.38 -16.15 -27.76
CA PHE A 227 45.04 -15.76 -27.31
C PHE A 227 44.26 -16.94 -26.73
N THR A 228 43.63 -16.71 -25.58
CA THR A 228 42.61 -17.61 -25.03
C THR A 228 41.25 -16.94 -25.15
N PHE A 229 40.34 -17.54 -25.91
CA PHE A 229 39.02 -16.98 -26.18
C PHE A 229 37.96 -17.54 -25.21
N GLN A 230 37.19 -16.64 -24.59
CA GLN A 230 36.06 -16.96 -23.69
C GLN A 230 34.79 -16.22 -24.17
N PRO A 231 33.68 -16.93 -24.45
CA PRO A 231 32.43 -16.28 -24.82
C PRO A 231 31.74 -15.66 -23.59
N ILE A 232 31.03 -14.55 -23.79
CA ILE A 232 30.09 -13.97 -22.81
C ILE A 232 28.75 -13.72 -23.49
N ASP A 233 27.77 -14.55 -23.14
CA ASP A 233 26.49 -14.63 -23.86
C ASP A 233 25.37 -13.77 -23.24
N ASN A 234 25.41 -13.56 -21.91
CA ASN A 234 24.39 -12.81 -21.17
C ASN A 234 24.99 -11.68 -20.31
N ALA A 235 24.13 -10.72 -19.92
CA ALA A 235 24.53 -9.54 -19.18
C ALA A 235 24.98 -9.85 -17.75
N HIS A 236 24.43 -10.88 -17.11
CA HIS A 236 24.86 -11.31 -15.78
C HIS A 236 26.33 -11.74 -15.78
N THR A 237 26.72 -12.67 -16.67
CA THR A 237 28.11 -13.12 -16.84
C THR A 237 29.03 -11.96 -17.22
N PHE A 238 28.54 -11.01 -18.05
CA PHE A 238 29.31 -9.81 -18.36
C PHE A 238 29.58 -8.95 -17.11
N ILE A 239 28.59 -8.77 -16.25
CA ILE A 239 28.72 -8.00 -15.01
C ILE A 239 29.61 -8.71 -13.99
N THR A 240 29.41 -10.01 -13.77
CA THR A 240 30.04 -10.74 -12.66
C THR A 240 31.40 -11.30 -13.00
N GLU A 241 31.62 -11.81 -14.23
CA GLU A 241 32.91 -12.41 -14.61
C GLU A 241 33.83 -11.44 -15.35
N PHE A 242 33.28 -10.58 -16.23
CA PHE A 242 34.11 -9.67 -17.02
C PHE A 242 34.37 -8.34 -16.30
N LEU A 243 33.33 -7.68 -15.78
CA LEU A 243 33.48 -6.47 -14.96
C LEU A 243 33.86 -6.77 -13.50
N GLU A 244 33.77 -8.04 -13.07
CA GLU A 244 34.10 -8.49 -11.71
C GLU A 244 33.28 -7.77 -10.63
N LEU A 245 32.04 -7.37 -10.95
CA LEU A 245 31.15 -6.72 -10.01
C LEU A 245 30.37 -7.75 -9.21
N ASN A 246 30.41 -7.62 -7.88
CA ASN A 246 29.61 -8.45 -6.99
C ASN A 246 28.18 -7.91 -6.89
N ILE A 247 27.24 -8.61 -7.54
CA ILE A 247 25.81 -8.34 -7.44
C ILE A 247 25.18 -9.49 -6.65
N PRO A 248 24.63 -9.26 -5.44
CA PRO A 248 24.08 -10.30 -4.58
C PRO A 248 22.69 -10.77 -5.05
N ILE A 249 22.52 -11.02 -6.34
CA ILE A 249 21.27 -11.47 -6.94
C ILE A 249 21.58 -12.77 -7.69
N GLN A 250 20.85 -13.83 -7.36
CA GLN A 250 20.95 -15.09 -8.08
C GLN A 250 20.42 -14.92 -9.51
N TYR A 251 21.17 -15.40 -10.50
CA TYR A 251 20.72 -15.37 -11.90
C TYR A 251 19.55 -16.31 -12.15
N MET A 252 18.51 -15.79 -12.80
CA MET A 252 17.39 -16.55 -13.36
C MET A 252 17.21 -16.13 -14.83
N GLU A 253 16.99 -17.10 -15.72
CA GLU A 253 16.98 -16.86 -17.17
C GLU A 253 15.79 -15.98 -17.62
N ASP A 254 14.64 -16.14 -16.97
CA ASP A 254 13.44 -15.32 -17.15
C ASP A 254 13.62 -13.86 -16.71
N GLU A 255 14.61 -13.58 -15.86
CA GLU A 255 14.98 -12.23 -15.43
C GLU A 255 16.12 -11.60 -16.27
N SER A 256 16.60 -12.28 -17.32
CA SER A 256 17.73 -11.85 -18.16
C SER A 256 17.58 -10.42 -18.71
N GLN A 257 16.36 -9.99 -19.03
CA GLN A 257 16.06 -8.62 -19.50
C GLN A 257 16.39 -7.54 -18.45
N TYR A 258 16.24 -7.83 -17.16
CA TYR A 258 16.54 -6.89 -16.08
C TYR A 258 18.06 -6.76 -15.87
N TRP A 259 18.79 -7.86 -16.06
CA TRP A 259 20.26 -7.83 -16.10
C TRP A 259 20.79 -6.98 -17.26
N GLU A 260 20.16 -7.02 -18.44
CA GLU A 260 20.52 -6.14 -19.56
C GLU A 260 20.26 -4.65 -19.23
N LYS A 261 19.10 -4.33 -18.62
CA LYS A 261 18.82 -2.97 -18.14
C LYS A 261 19.85 -2.52 -17.11
N LEU A 262 20.21 -3.37 -16.14
CA LEU A 262 21.23 -3.08 -15.14
C LEU A 262 22.59 -2.81 -15.78
N LEU A 263 23.02 -3.64 -16.73
CA LEU A 263 24.27 -3.45 -17.48
C LEU A 263 24.31 -2.09 -18.19
N ASN A 264 23.20 -1.70 -18.83
CA ASN A 264 23.08 -0.40 -19.51
C ASN A 264 23.23 0.78 -18.53
N HIS A 265 22.72 0.65 -17.30
CA HIS A 265 22.91 1.65 -16.25
C HIS A 265 24.35 1.70 -15.74
N ILE A 266 24.96 0.54 -15.51
CA ILE A 266 26.37 0.43 -15.12
C ILE A 266 27.25 1.15 -16.16
N GLY A 267 27.03 0.91 -17.45
CA GLY A 267 27.82 1.52 -18.54
C GLY A 267 27.69 3.04 -18.68
N LYS A 268 26.63 3.65 -18.15
CA LYS A 268 26.46 5.12 -18.07
C LYS A 268 27.15 5.74 -16.86
N SER A 269 27.60 4.91 -15.91
CA SER A 269 28.24 5.32 -14.66
C SER A 269 29.72 4.93 -14.67
N ASN A 270 30.50 5.44 -13.71
CA ASN A 270 31.84 4.90 -13.50
C ASN A 270 31.72 3.51 -12.85
N SER A 271 31.84 2.47 -13.66
CA SER A 271 31.60 1.07 -13.30
C SER A 271 32.48 0.54 -12.17
N THR A 272 33.65 1.15 -11.90
CA THR A 272 34.52 0.75 -10.76
C THR A 272 34.02 1.17 -9.38
N MET A 273 32.97 2.00 -9.31
CA MET A 273 32.33 2.43 -8.06
C MET A 273 30.86 2.01 -7.99
N PHE A 274 30.44 1.06 -8.82
CA PHE A 274 29.05 0.61 -8.83
C PHE A 274 28.73 -0.13 -7.53
N ASP A 275 27.71 0.36 -6.83
CA ASP A 275 27.15 -0.24 -5.63
C ASP A 275 25.64 -0.37 -5.86
N LEU A 276 25.13 -1.60 -5.80
CA LEU A 276 23.73 -1.87 -6.12
C LEU A 276 22.79 -1.13 -5.17
N SER A 277 23.09 -1.11 -3.87
CA SER A 277 22.25 -0.44 -2.86
C SER A 277 22.09 1.05 -3.18
N ARG A 278 23.21 1.76 -3.38
CA ARG A 278 23.22 3.18 -3.75
C ARG A 278 22.58 3.44 -5.11
N PHE A 279 22.74 2.51 -6.05
CA PHE A 279 22.09 2.63 -7.35
C PHE A 279 20.57 2.58 -7.21
N VAL A 280 20.01 1.63 -6.46
CA VAL A 280 18.57 1.53 -6.23
C VAL A 280 18.04 2.77 -5.51
N GLU A 281 18.71 3.21 -4.44
CA GLU A 281 18.35 4.43 -3.72
C GLU A 281 18.31 5.66 -4.64
N LYS A 282 19.33 5.83 -5.48
CA LYS A 282 19.38 6.90 -6.48
C LYS A 282 18.33 6.74 -7.57
N HIS A 283 18.02 5.52 -8.01
CA HIS A 283 17.01 5.23 -9.03
C HIS A 283 15.64 5.75 -8.60
N PHE A 284 15.30 5.58 -7.32
CA PHE A 284 14.05 6.07 -6.73
C PHE A 284 14.17 7.47 -6.10
N ASN A 285 15.29 8.18 -6.31
CA ASN A 285 15.55 9.50 -5.74
C ASN A 285 15.37 9.55 -4.20
N ARG A 286 15.83 8.50 -3.51
CA ARG A 286 15.83 8.39 -2.04
C ARG A 286 17.26 8.36 -1.51
N MET A 287 17.47 8.86 -0.29
CA MET A 287 18.75 8.68 0.42
C MET A 287 18.86 7.31 1.07
N THR A 288 17.74 6.77 1.53
CA THR A 288 17.60 5.40 2.01
C THR A 288 16.18 4.92 1.74
N ILE A 289 16.00 3.62 1.56
CA ILE A 289 14.69 2.99 1.35
C ILE A 289 14.43 2.06 2.54
N SER A 290 13.37 2.33 3.30
CA SER A 290 12.86 1.44 4.36
C SER A 290 11.94 0.36 3.77
N ILE A 291 11.51 -0.61 4.59
CA ILE A 291 10.53 -1.61 4.16
C ILE A 291 9.17 -0.97 3.78
N SER A 292 8.79 0.11 4.46
CA SER A 292 7.58 0.86 4.09
C SER A 292 7.74 1.53 2.72
N ASP A 293 8.90 2.15 2.47
CA ASP A 293 9.21 2.76 1.17
C ASP A 293 9.21 1.73 0.05
N VAL A 294 9.65 0.48 0.31
CA VAL A 294 9.60 -0.59 -0.70
C VAL A 294 8.16 -0.79 -1.20
N LEU A 295 7.18 -0.88 -0.31
CA LEU A 295 5.77 -1.10 -0.70
C LEU A 295 5.16 0.13 -1.36
N GLU A 296 5.44 1.33 -0.85
CA GLU A 296 5.00 2.60 -1.45
C GLU A 296 5.54 2.75 -2.88
N LEU A 297 6.86 2.57 -3.06
CA LEU A 297 7.52 2.66 -4.36
C LEU A 297 7.07 1.54 -5.30
N TRP A 298 6.82 0.33 -4.80
CA TRP A 298 6.32 -0.79 -5.60
C TRP A 298 4.94 -0.49 -6.19
N ALA A 299 4.07 0.11 -5.39
CA ALA A 299 2.71 0.50 -5.77
C ALA A 299 2.65 1.65 -6.77
N SER A 300 3.69 2.48 -6.85
CA SER A 300 3.67 3.69 -7.69
C SER A 300 3.45 3.35 -9.17
N ASP A 301 2.54 4.09 -9.81
CA ASP A 301 2.31 4.04 -11.26
C ASP A 301 3.57 4.37 -12.08
N SER A 302 4.53 5.07 -11.48
CA SER A 302 5.80 5.43 -12.13
C SER A 302 6.85 4.32 -12.09
N THR A 303 6.64 3.28 -11.29
CA THR A 303 7.58 2.18 -11.13
C THR A 303 7.32 1.11 -12.18
N ASP A 304 8.28 0.91 -13.08
CA ASP A 304 8.21 -0.14 -14.11
C ASP A 304 8.63 -1.52 -13.55
N GLU A 305 8.55 -2.54 -14.39
CA GLU A 305 8.97 -3.91 -14.04
C GLU A 305 10.40 -3.97 -13.49
N PHE A 306 11.31 -3.19 -14.06
CA PHE A 306 12.71 -3.15 -13.62
C PHE A 306 12.84 -2.50 -12.24
N GLY A 307 12.10 -1.42 -11.99
CA GLY A 307 12.00 -0.81 -10.67
C GLY A 307 11.51 -1.80 -9.61
N ARG A 308 10.46 -2.58 -9.90
CA ARG A 308 9.95 -3.60 -8.96
C ARG A 308 10.94 -4.74 -8.74
N TRP A 309 11.62 -5.20 -9.80
CA TRP A 309 12.72 -6.16 -9.69
C TRP A 309 13.85 -5.64 -8.79
N LEU A 310 14.26 -4.37 -8.95
CA LEU A 310 15.24 -3.72 -8.07
C LEU A 310 14.77 -3.66 -6.62
N LEU A 311 13.51 -3.29 -6.37
CA LEU A 311 12.93 -3.21 -5.02
C LEU A 311 12.88 -4.57 -4.32
N LYS A 312 12.48 -5.64 -5.03
CA LYS A 312 12.49 -7.03 -4.51
C LYS A 312 13.88 -7.38 -3.98
N TYR A 313 14.89 -7.29 -4.84
CA TYR A 313 16.24 -7.69 -4.46
C TYR A 313 16.93 -6.70 -3.52
N TYR A 314 16.54 -5.42 -3.53
CA TYR A 314 16.99 -4.47 -2.54
C TYR A 314 16.50 -4.87 -1.13
N ALA A 315 15.22 -5.17 -1.00
CA ALA A 315 14.60 -5.60 0.25
C ALA A 315 15.23 -6.91 0.77
N LEU A 316 15.37 -7.91 -0.10
CA LEU A 316 15.88 -9.24 0.27
C LEU A 316 17.36 -9.20 0.69
N ASN A 317 18.19 -8.39 0.04
CA ASN A 317 19.65 -8.43 0.25
C ASN A 317 20.18 -7.36 1.20
N PHE A 318 19.61 -6.14 1.15
CA PHE A 318 20.13 -4.99 1.91
C PHE A 318 19.25 -4.61 3.11
N LYS A 319 17.99 -5.06 3.14
CA LYS A 319 17.06 -4.86 4.26
C LYS A 319 16.66 -6.16 4.95
N ALA A 320 17.40 -7.24 4.72
CA ALA A 320 17.11 -8.58 5.25
C ALA A 320 16.81 -8.59 6.75
N LYS A 321 17.56 -7.82 7.56
CA LYS A 321 17.38 -7.77 9.03
C LYS A 321 16.09 -7.07 9.47
N GLU A 322 15.60 -6.14 8.67
CA GLU A 322 14.39 -5.35 8.95
C GLU A 322 13.14 -5.98 8.30
N LEU A 323 13.34 -6.82 7.28
CA LEU A 323 12.27 -7.44 6.50
C LEU A 323 11.52 -8.50 7.31
N PRO A 324 10.21 -8.33 7.58
CA PRO A 324 9.42 -9.33 8.27
C PRO A 324 9.40 -10.66 7.51
N GLU A 325 9.47 -11.79 8.23
CA GLU A 325 9.48 -13.14 7.63
C GLU A 325 8.33 -13.35 6.65
N TYR A 326 7.12 -12.87 7.02
CA TYR A 326 5.95 -12.98 6.16
C TYR A 326 6.10 -12.26 4.81
N LEU A 327 6.60 -11.02 4.83
CA LEU A 327 6.83 -10.26 3.60
C LEU A 327 8.01 -10.82 2.80
N ARG A 328 9.04 -11.36 3.47
CA ARG A 328 10.16 -12.02 2.81
C ARG A 328 9.70 -13.17 1.91
N ILE A 329 8.88 -14.07 2.44
CA ILE A 329 8.38 -15.23 1.67
C ILE A 329 7.56 -14.76 0.46
N ILE A 330 6.71 -13.75 0.66
CA ILE A 330 5.93 -13.18 -0.44
C ILE A 330 6.84 -12.59 -1.53
N LEU A 331 7.87 -11.83 -1.15
CA LEU A 331 8.83 -11.28 -2.11
C LEU A 331 9.64 -12.36 -2.82
N GLU A 332 10.02 -13.44 -2.12
CA GLU A 332 10.70 -14.60 -2.71
C GLU A 332 9.82 -15.32 -3.74
N GLU A 333 8.51 -15.44 -3.48
CA GLU A 333 7.52 -16.04 -4.37
C GLU A 333 7.07 -15.10 -5.52
N THR A 334 7.36 -13.79 -5.41
CA THR A 334 6.93 -12.79 -6.40
C THR A 334 7.78 -12.86 -7.65
N ASN A 335 7.19 -13.30 -8.75
CA ASN A 335 7.84 -13.41 -10.06
C ASN A 335 7.20 -12.51 -11.14
N ASP A 336 6.04 -11.92 -10.85
CA ASP A 336 5.37 -10.96 -11.73
C ASP A 336 5.64 -9.53 -11.28
N PHE A 337 6.30 -8.76 -12.14
CA PHE A 337 6.64 -7.35 -11.92
C PHE A 337 5.78 -6.40 -12.74
N GLN A 338 4.81 -6.90 -13.50
CA GLN A 338 3.96 -6.09 -14.38
C GLN A 338 2.97 -5.25 -13.59
N ILE A 339 2.26 -5.90 -12.66
CA ILE A 339 1.13 -5.32 -11.94
C ILE A 339 1.56 -5.00 -10.50
N GLY A 340 1.68 -3.72 -10.14
CA GLY A 340 2.08 -3.31 -8.79
C GLY A 340 1.17 -3.86 -7.69
N ASN A 341 -0.14 -3.93 -7.97
CA ASN A 341 -1.16 -4.40 -7.02
C ASN A 341 -1.02 -5.88 -6.64
N SER A 342 -0.35 -6.69 -7.46
CA SER A 342 -0.21 -8.14 -7.23
C SER A 342 0.48 -8.45 -5.90
N LEU A 343 1.42 -7.60 -5.47
CA LEU A 343 2.10 -7.73 -4.19
C LEU A 343 1.14 -7.49 -3.01
N PHE A 344 0.24 -6.50 -3.12
CA PHE A 344 -0.76 -6.20 -2.09
C PHE A 344 -1.79 -7.32 -1.97
N VAL A 345 -2.25 -7.86 -3.10
CA VAL A 345 -3.09 -9.06 -3.14
C VAL A 345 -2.36 -10.23 -2.47
N SER A 346 -1.09 -10.46 -2.81
CA SER A 346 -0.30 -11.55 -2.22
C SER A 346 -0.14 -11.38 -0.70
N VAL A 347 0.10 -10.17 -0.19
CA VAL A 347 0.13 -9.90 1.27
C VAL A 347 -1.24 -10.11 1.92
N ALA A 348 -2.33 -9.76 1.24
CA ALA A 348 -3.67 -9.99 1.76
C ALA A 348 -4.00 -11.49 1.84
N GLU A 349 -3.63 -12.28 0.84
CA GLU A 349 -4.14 -13.65 0.65
C GLU A 349 -3.19 -14.76 1.10
N ARG A 350 -1.87 -14.53 1.09
CA ARG A 350 -0.85 -15.58 1.34
C ARG A 350 -1.03 -16.30 2.69
N ILE A 351 -1.65 -15.63 3.67
CA ILE A 351 -1.91 -16.18 5.01
C ILE A 351 -2.85 -17.39 4.98
N PHE A 352 -3.79 -17.44 4.02
CA PHE A 352 -4.76 -18.53 3.92
C PHE A 352 -4.13 -19.83 3.38
N TYR A 353 -3.06 -19.71 2.61
CA TYR A 353 -2.28 -20.84 2.08
C TYR A 353 -1.20 -21.37 3.04
N ALA A 354 -0.92 -20.65 4.13
CA ALA A 354 0.08 -21.04 5.11
C ALA A 354 -0.40 -22.21 5.98
N THR A 355 0.53 -23.05 6.44
CA THR A 355 0.28 -24.10 7.43
C THR A 355 -0.08 -23.50 8.80
N PRO A 356 -0.73 -24.24 9.71
CA PRO A 356 -1.10 -23.70 11.03
C PRO A 356 0.08 -23.11 11.83
N ALA A 357 1.26 -23.73 11.78
CA ALA A 357 2.46 -23.26 12.48
C ALA A 357 3.06 -21.99 11.85
N GLU A 358 2.91 -21.81 10.54
CA GLU A 358 3.30 -20.59 9.83
C GLU A 358 2.35 -19.44 10.13
N ARG A 359 1.03 -19.68 10.10
CA ARG A 359 0.03 -18.66 10.40
C ARG A 359 0.25 -17.99 11.75
N GLU A 360 0.56 -18.79 12.78
CA GLU A 360 0.87 -18.28 14.12
C GLU A 360 1.97 -17.22 14.11
N ARG A 361 3.00 -17.42 13.29
CA ARG A 361 4.12 -16.50 13.13
C ARG A 361 3.77 -15.30 12.26
N TYR A 362 2.83 -15.45 11.32
CA TYR A 362 2.53 -14.44 10.31
C TYR A 362 1.39 -13.49 10.68
N PHE A 363 0.46 -13.86 11.57
CA PHE A 363 -0.67 -13.01 11.95
C PHE A 363 -0.25 -11.61 12.43
N GLY A 364 0.69 -11.55 13.38
CA GLY A 364 1.17 -10.28 13.94
C GLY A 364 1.85 -9.38 12.89
N PRO A 365 2.89 -9.88 12.19
CA PRO A 365 3.55 -9.13 11.11
C PRO A 365 2.59 -8.69 9.99
N ARG A 366 1.67 -9.56 9.56
CA ARG A 366 0.66 -9.23 8.54
C ARG A 366 -0.26 -8.12 9.01
N LYS A 367 -0.84 -8.24 10.22
CA LYS A 367 -1.74 -7.23 10.78
C LYS A 367 -1.04 -5.89 10.85
N LYS A 368 0.19 -5.84 11.38
CA LYS A 368 0.98 -4.60 11.45
C LYS A 368 1.21 -4.00 10.07
N LEU A 369 1.68 -4.80 9.11
CA LEU A 369 1.99 -4.34 7.76
C LEU A 369 0.78 -3.75 7.05
N MET A 370 -0.36 -4.44 7.11
CA MET A 370 -1.59 -3.98 6.46
C MET A 370 -2.19 -2.76 7.16
N TYR A 371 -2.12 -2.70 8.50
CA TYR A 371 -2.62 -1.56 9.27
C TYR A 371 -1.79 -0.29 9.04
N ASP A 372 -0.46 -0.40 9.02
CA ASP A 372 0.46 0.72 8.80
C ASP A 372 0.28 1.33 7.40
N LEU A 373 -0.12 0.51 6.41
CA LEU A 373 -0.37 0.91 5.01
C LEU A 373 -1.84 0.76 4.61
N ARG A 374 -2.76 1.02 5.56
CA ARG A 374 -4.18 0.71 5.36
C ARG A 374 -4.82 1.40 4.15
N SER A 375 -4.40 2.62 3.84
CA SER A 375 -4.90 3.39 2.69
C SER A 375 -4.55 2.73 1.37
N GLU A 376 -3.30 2.28 1.26
CA GLU A 376 -2.73 1.60 0.11
C GLU A 376 -3.41 0.25 -0.07
N PHE A 377 -3.54 -0.56 0.99
CA PHE A 377 -4.26 -1.83 0.91
C PHE A 377 -5.73 -1.68 0.50
N ARG A 378 -6.46 -0.71 1.06
CA ARG A 378 -7.85 -0.42 0.67
C ARG A 378 -7.98 -0.08 -0.81
N THR A 379 -6.99 0.64 -1.36
CA THR A 379 -7.03 1.16 -2.73
C THR A 379 -6.52 0.14 -3.74
N LEU A 380 -5.44 -0.57 -3.40
CA LEU A 380 -4.67 -1.39 -4.34
C LEU A 380 -5.10 -2.85 -4.34
N THR A 381 -5.68 -3.36 -3.25
CA THR A 381 -6.32 -4.69 -3.27
C THR A 381 -7.68 -4.56 -3.98
N PRO A 382 -7.88 -5.18 -5.15
CA PRO A 382 -9.13 -5.05 -5.88
C PRO A 382 -10.34 -5.58 -5.08
N PRO A 383 -11.56 -5.05 -5.28
CA PRO A 383 -12.75 -5.44 -4.52
C PRO A 383 -13.01 -6.95 -4.50
N GLU A 384 -12.81 -7.64 -5.62
CA GLU A 384 -13.00 -9.10 -5.72
C GLU A 384 -12.07 -9.89 -4.79
N HIS A 385 -10.86 -9.39 -4.54
CA HIS A 385 -9.91 -9.98 -3.61
C HIS A 385 -10.26 -9.63 -2.16
N GLN A 386 -10.77 -8.42 -1.89
CA GLN A 386 -11.29 -8.06 -0.56
C GLN A 386 -12.50 -8.94 -0.19
N ASP A 387 -13.43 -9.13 -1.12
CA ASP A 387 -14.60 -10.01 -0.95
C ASP A 387 -14.16 -11.47 -0.76
N TRP A 388 -13.17 -11.95 -1.51
CA TRP A 388 -12.61 -13.28 -1.30
C TRP A 388 -12.04 -13.45 0.12
N VAL A 389 -11.26 -12.48 0.61
CA VAL A 389 -10.74 -12.49 1.99
C VAL A 389 -11.90 -12.50 3.01
N LYS A 390 -12.94 -11.69 2.81
CA LYS A 390 -14.14 -11.66 3.65
C LYS A 390 -14.79 -13.05 3.72
N GLU A 391 -15.00 -13.71 2.58
CA GLU A 391 -15.61 -15.03 2.50
C GLU A 391 -14.76 -16.11 3.18
N GLN A 392 -13.43 -16.05 3.06
CA GLN A 392 -12.54 -16.98 3.77
C GLN A 392 -12.67 -16.80 5.29
N ILE A 393 -12.73 -15.55 5.79
CA ILE A 393 -12.90 -15.28 7.22
C ILE A 393 -14.27 -15.76 7.72
N ILE A 394 -15.34 -15.55 6.94
CA ILE A 394 -16.69 -16.06 7.26
C ILE A 394 -16.67 -17.58 7.34
N THR A 395 -16.09 -18.25 6.34
CA THR A 395 -15.97 -19.71 6.30
C THR A 395 -15.24 -20.26 7.52
N ILE A 396 -14.14 -19.60 7.92
CA ILE A 396 -13.40 -19.98 9.13
C ILE A 396 -14.27 -19.77 10.38
N ALA A 397 -15.00 -18.66 10.49
CA ALA A 397 -15.84 -18.36 11.65
C ALA A 397 -17.03 -19.33 11.82
N GLN A 398 -17.53 -19.90 10.73
CA GLN A 398 -18.66 -20.84 10.70
C GLN A 398 -18.30 -22.27 11.15
N ASN A 399 -17.01 -22.63 11.13
CA ASN A 399 -16.56 -23.90 11.68
C ASN A 399 -16.66 -23.90 13.22
N ASP A 400 -17.03 -25.03 13.83
CA ASP A 400 -17.19 -25.14 15.28
C ASP A 400 -15.95 -24.61 16.03
N ASP A 401 -16.20 -23.73 17.00
CA ASP A 401 -15.22 -23.06 17.89
C ASP A 401 -14.12 -22.18 17.22
N SER A 402 -14.28 -21.82 15.93
CA SER A 402 -13.22 -21.16 15.15
C SER A 402 -13.25 -19.63 15.11
N LEU A 403 -14.14 -18.96 15.85
CA LEU A 403 -14.18 -17.49 15.88
C LEU A 403 -12.89 -16.89 16.44
N ALA A 404 -12.30 -17.52 17.46
CA ALA A 404 -11.01 -17.10 18.00
C ALA A 404 -9.92 -17.04 16.92
N GLN A 405 -9.97 -17.96 15.94
CA GLN A 405 -9.07 -17.95 14.80
C GLN A 405 -9.48 -16.91 13.75
N ALA A 406 -10.76 -16.82 13.39
CA ALA A 406 -11.26 -15.86 12.40
C ALA A 406 -10.86 -14.42 12.74
N LYS A 407 -10.96 -14.02 14.02
CA LYS A 407 -10.54 -12.69 14.50
C LYS A 407 -9.09 -12.35 14.17
N ARG A 408 -8.20 -13.35 14.13
CA ARG A 408 -6.77 -13.13 13.88
C ARG A 408 -6.43 -12.83 12.43
N TYR A 409 -7.33 -13.16 11.49
CA TYR A 409 -7.21 -12.79 10.09
C TYR A 409 -7.64 -11.35 9.82
N CYS A 410 -8.44 -10.77 10.72
CA CYS A 410 -8.85 -9.37 10.64
C CYS A 410 -7.67 -8.47 11.02
N THR A 411 -7.47 -7.41 10.23
CA THR A 411 -6.29 -6.54 10.31
C THR A 411 -6.63 -5.10 10.67
N SER A 412 -7.91 -4.78 10.79
CA SER A 412 -8.48 -3.43 10.85
C SER A 412 -8.15 -2.61 9.60
N THR A 413 -8.02 -3.28 8.45
CA THR A 413 -7.66 -2.66 7.18
C THR A 413 -8.87 -2.44 6.30
N TYR A 414 -9.66 -3.47 6.01
CA TYR A 414 -10.75 -3.37 5.05
C TYR A 414 -12.08 -3.00 5.71
N ASP A 415 -12.93 -2.27 4.99
CA ASP A 415 -14.23 -1.79 5.52
C ASP A 415 -15.21 -2.94 5.82
N PHE A 416 -15.08 -4.10 5.15
CA PHE A 416 -15.94 -5.25 5.43
C PHE A 416 -15.72 -5.83 6.84
N GLU A 417 -14.57 -5.56 7.48
CA GLU A 417 -14.28 -6.10 8.80
C GLU A 417 -15.27 -5.56 9.86
N ASP A 418 -15.70 -4.29 9.73
CA ASP A 418 -16.73 -3.68 10.58
C ASP A 418 -18.07 -4.43 10.46
N GLU A 419 -18.44 -4.90 9.26
CA GLU A 419 -19.62 -5.74 9.05
C GLU A 419 -19.48 -7.09 9.76
N LEU A 420 -18.29 -7.70 9.70
CA LEU A 420 -18.02 -8.96 10.38
C LEU A 420 -18.15 -8.81 11.88
N PHE A 421 -17.56 -7.75 12.46
CA PHE A 421 -17.63 -7.50 13.90
C PHE A 421 -19.06 -7.23 14.36
N LEU A 422 -19.81 -6.40 13.65
CA LEU A 422 -21.22 -6.15 13.96
C LEU A 422 -22.06 -7.43 13.84
N GLY A 423 -21.87 -8.20 12.77
CA GLY A 423 -22.55 -9.49 12.58
C GLY A 423 -22.23 -10.49 13.69
N TRP A 424 -20.95 -10.61 14.09
CA TRP A 424 -20.53 -11.47 15.20
C TRP A 424 -21.10 -11.02 16.53
N TYR A 425 -21.19 -9.72 16.79
CA TYR A 425 -21.82 -9.21 18.01
C TYR A 425 -23.31 -9.57 18.07
N VAL A 426 -24.03 -9.39 16.96
CA VAL A 426 -25.45 -9.74 16.87
C VAL A 426 -25.68 -11.23 17.07
N LEU A 427 -24.86 -12.09 16.46
CA LEU A 427 -25.06 -13.55 16.47
C LEU A 427 -24.44 -14.25 17.68
N ARG A 428 -23.38 -13.68 18.27
CA ARG A 428 -22.52 -14.35 19.27
C ARG A 428 -22.21 -13.49 20.49
N GLY A 429 -22.87 -12.34 20.65
CA GLY A 429 -22.65 -11.39 21.75
C GLY A 429 -22.78 -12.00 23.15
N GLN A 430 -23.66 -13.00 23.32
CA GLN A 430 -23.87 -13.73 24.58
C GLN A 430 -22.98 -14.98 24.74
N LYS A 431 -22.19 -15.33 23.72
CA LYS A 431 -21.34 -16.52 23.71
C LYS A 431 -19.87 -16.13 23.87
N ASP A 432 -19.30 -15.53 22.84
CA ASP A 432 -17.84 -15.32 22.73
C ASP A 432 -17.41 -14.05 21.98
N PHE A 433 -18.35 -13.15 21.63
CA PHE A 433 -18.05 -11.85 21.01
C PHE A 433 -18.87 -10.69 21.61
N GLY A 434 -18.75 -10.50 22.93
CA GLY A 434 -19.46 -9.43 23.65
C GLY A 434 -18.87 -8.02 23.50
N LEU A 435 -19.37 -7.08 24.32
CA LEU A 435 -19.02 -5.65 24.25
C LEU A 435 -17.52 -5.35 24.39
N SER A 436 -16.76 -6.13 25.17
CA SER A 436 -15.30 -5.94 25.29
C SER A 436 -14.58 -6.14 23.96
N HIS A 437 -15.06 -7.05 23.11
CA HIS A 437 -14.52 -7.24 21.78
C HIS A 437 -14.93 -6.10 20.86
N ILE A 438 -16.17 -5.61 20.94
CA ILE A 438 -16.57 -4.43 20.18
C ILE A 438 -15.74 -3.21 20.55
N GLN A 439 -15.41 -3.01 21.83
CA GLN A 439 -14.50 -1.95 22.26
C GLN A 439 -13.10 -2.06 21.60
N GLU A 440 -12.60 -3.29 21.43
CA GLU A 440 -11.28 -3.55 20.84
C GLU A 440 -11.28 -3.45 19.30
N TYR A 441 -12.28 -4.03 18.65
CA TYR A 441 -12.29 -4.24 17.20
C TYR A 441 -13.15 -3.23 16.43
N PHE A 442 -14.18 -2.66 17.05
CA PHE A 442 -15.09 -1.69 16.43
C PHE A 442 -15.52 -0.59 17.42
N PRO A 443 -14.57 0.27 17.87
CA PRO A 443 -14.79 1.22 18.96
C PRO A 443 -15.92 2.24 18.72
N GLU A 444 -16.23 2.54 17.46
CA GLU A 444 -17.34 3.39 17.05
C GLU A 444 -18.68 2.79 17.47
N LEU A 445 -18.86 1.51 17.17
CA LEU A 445 -20.04 0.77 17.60
C LEU A 445 -20.09 0.66 19.12
N TYR A 446 -18.95 0.54 19.81
CA TYR A 446 -18.91 0.58 21.28
C TYR A 446 -19.46 1.90 21.83
N GLY A 447 -18.99 3.04 21.30
CA GLY A 447 -19.51 4.36 21.66
C GLY A 447 -21.01 4.47 21.40
N TYR A 448 -21.46 4.00 20.23
CA TYR A 448 -22.88 3.95 19.88
C TYR A 448 -23.72 3.01 20.74
N LEU A 449 -23.14 1.98 21.34
CA LEU A 449 -23.83 1.04 22.24
C LEU A 449 -23.69 1.42 23.72
N THR A 450 -23.06 2.56 24.04
CA THR A 450 -22.95 3.05 25.42
C THR A 450 -24.37 3.24 25.98
N PRO A 451 -24.72 2.61 27.12
CA PRO A 451 -26.05 2.72 27.70
C PRO A 451 -26.40 4.17 28.07
N PHE A 452 -27.63 4.61 27.82
CA PHE A 452 -28.05 5.97 28.13
C PHE A 452 -27.93 6.32 29.62
N GLU A 453 -28.17 5.35 30.49
CA GLU A 453 -28.21 5.50 31.95
C GLU A 453 -26.85 5.80 32.56
N THR A 454 -25.75 5.48 31.85
CA THR A 454 -24.39 5.76 32.32
C THR A 454 -23.95 7.19 32.01
N LEU A 455 -24.77 7.96 31.29
CA LEU A 455 -24.45 9.28 30.79
C LEU A 455 -25.26 10.35 31.51
N SER A 456 -24.63 11.52 31.69
CA SER A 456 -25.27 12.68 32.29
C SER A 456 -26.16 13.41 31.27
N ILE A 457 -27.33 12.84 30.96
CA ILE A 457 -28.31 13.37 30.00
C ILE A 457 -29.51 13.94 30.76
N LYS A 458 -29.84 15.21 30.54
CA LYS A 458 -31.09 15.82 31.03
C LYS A 458 -32.25 15.27 30.20
N GLN A 459 -33.15 14.56 30.85
CA GLN A 459 -34.40 14.09 30.24
C GLN A 459 -35.50 14.18 31.29
N SER A 460 -36.68 14.65 30.89
CA SER A 460 -37.84 14.79 31.77
C SER A 460 -38.50 13.45 32.08
N GLN A 461 -38.32 12.44 31.20
CA GLN A 461 -38.95 11.14 31.32
C GLN A 461 -37.93 10.00 31.21
N SER A 462 -37.80 9.20 32.28
CA SER A 462 -36.76 8.19 32.42
C SER A 462 -36.87 7.02 31.44
N TRP A 463 -38.07 6.74 30.92
CA TRP A 463 -38.29 5.63 29.98
C TRP A 463 -37.54 5.81 28.65
N ALA A 464 -37.17 7.04 28.28
CA ALA A 464 -36.50 7.32 27.01
C ALA A 464 -35.15 6.60 26.90
N SER A 465 -34.42 6.46 28.02
CA SER A 465 -33.15 5.72 28.04
C SER A 465 -33.34 4.26 27.64
N GLU A 466 -34.30 3.58 28.26
CA GLU A 466 -34.63 2.19 27.92
C GLU A 466 -35.13 2.08 26.48
N TYR A 467 -36.00 2.99 26.03
CA TYR A 467 -36.48 2.99 24.65
C TYR A 467 -35.33 3.07 23.64
N PHE A 468 -34.39 4.00 23.80
CA PHE A 468 -33.28 4.13 22.88
C PHE A 468 -32.25 3.00 23.00
N ASN A 469 -32.07 2.40 24.18
CA ASN A 469 -31.30 1.16 24.30
C ASN A 469 -31.94 0.03 23.46
N GLN A 470 -33.27 -0.14 23.56
CA GLN A 470 -34.00 -1.15 22.79
C GLN A 470 -34.08 -0.84 21.29
N PHE A 471 -34.24 0.43 20.92
CA PHE A 471 -34.25 0.87 19.52
C PHE A 471 -32.91 0.59 18.84
N ARG A 472 -31.79 0.98 19.47
CA ARG A 472 -30.45 0.70 18.96
C ARG A 472 -30.20 -0.82 18.86
N ALA A 473 -30.66 -1.59 19.85
CA ALA A 473 -30.59 -3.06 19.83
C ALA A 473 -31.42 -3.69 18.69
N ALA A 474 -32.58 -3.12 18.37
CA ALA A 474 -33.42 -3.52 17.24
C ALA A 474 -32.78 -3.14 15.90
N LYS A 475 -32.20 -1.94 15.79
CA LYS A 475 -31.49 -1.42 14.61
C LYS A 475 -30.28 -2.29 14.24
N ILE A 476 -29.43 -2.67 15.21
CA ILE A 476 -28.28 -3.57 14.95
C ILE A 476 -28.72 -4.98 14.52
N LYS A 477 -29.81 -5.52 15.09
CA LYS A 477 -30.33 -6.85 14.75
C LYS A 477 -31.06 -6.85 13.40
N ASP A 478 -31.45 -5.67 12.95
CA ASP A 478 -32.35 -5.45 11.83
C ASP A 478 -33.67 -6.22 12.03
N THR A 479 -34.31 -5.98 13.18
CA THR A 479 -35.64 -6.53 13.47
C THR A 479 -36.32 -5.72 14.56
N ILE A 480 -37.64 -5.57 14.46
CA ILE A 480 -38.44 -5.06 15.58
C ILE A 480 -38.45 -6.14 16.65
N THR A 481 -38.02 -5.80 17.87
CA THR A 481 -38.05 -6.70 19.01
C THR A 481 -39.39 -6.57 19.75
N ASP A 482 -39.83 -7.63 20.42
CA ASP A 482 -41.07 -7.59 21.22
C ASP A 482 -41.00 -6.49 22.28
N THR A 483 -39.86 -6.34 22.96
CA THR A 483 -39.64 -5.27 23.95
C THR A 483 -39.82 -3.87 23.36
N LEU A 484 -39.24 -3.59 22.18
CA LEU A 484 -39.39 -2.28 21.53
C LEU A 484 -40.85 -2.04 21.12
N ALA A 485 -41.50 -3.05 20.56
CA ALA A 485 -42.90 -2.96 20.16
C ALA A 485 -43.83 -2.69 21.35
N ASP A 486 -43.60 -3.36 22.48
CA ASP A 486 -44.37 -3.17 23.71
C ASP A 486 -44.15 -1.78 24.32
N LEU A 487 -42.90 -1.30 24.36
CA LEU A 487 -42.58 0.05 24.83
C LEU A 487 -43.27 1.12 23.99
N LEU A 488 -43.21 1.00 22.66
CA LEU A 488 -43.87 1.94 21.75
C LEU A 488 -45.39 1.89 21.94
N LYS A 489 -45.98 0.69 22.00
CA LYS A 489 -47.41 0.50 22.19
C LYS A 489 -47.89 1.09 23.52
N GLN A 490 -47.11 0.95 24.59
CA GLN A 490 -47.44 1.54 25.89
C GLN A 490 -47.46 3.07 25.81
N ARG A 491 -46.49 3.69 25.12
CA ARG A 491 -46.39 5.14 25.01
C ARG A 491 -47.42 5.76 24.06
N ASN A 492 -47.78 5.03 23.01
CA ASN A 492 -48.67 5.52 21.95
C ASN A 492 -50.01 4.77 21.91
N VAL A 493 -50.48 4.24 23.05
CA VAL A 493 -51.77 3.50 23.13
C VAL A 493 -52.98 4.39 22.80
N SER A 494 -52.87 5.70 23.04
CA SER A 494 -53.88 6.70 22.74
C SER A 494 -53.21 8.05 22.45
N ALA A 495 -53.97 8.99 21.89
CA ALA A 495 -53.51 10.37 21.72
C ALA A 495 -53.14 11.04 23.05
N GLU A 496 -53.87 10.74 24.14
CA GLU A 496 -53.56 11.26 25.48
C GLU A 496 -52.21 10.76 25.97
N SER A 497 -51.94 9.45 25.89
CA SER A 497 -50.64 8.89 26.29
C SER A 497 -49.50 9.41 25.43
N PHE A 498 -49.73 9.58 24.13
CA PHE A 498 -48.77 10.19 23.23
C PHE A 498 -48.45 11.64 23.65
N TYR A 499 -49.48 12.48 23.85
CA TYR A 499 -49.29 13.87 24.20
C TYR A 499 -48.68 14.08 25.60
N ASP A 500 -48.94 13.18 26.54
CA ASP A 500 -48.31 13.19 27.87
C ASP A 500 -46.78 13.11 27.78
N TRP A 501 -46.25 12.17 26.99
CA TRP A 501 -44.81 12.10 26.81
C TRP A 501 -44.28 13.17 25.87
N TYR A 502 -44.99 13.46 24.77
CA TYR A 502 -44.60 14.44 23.78
C TYR A 502 -44.38 15.83 24.42
N PHE A 503 -45.40 16.39 25.07
CA PHE A 503 -45.28 17.68 25.74
C PHE A 503 -44.50 17.62 27.05
N GLY A 504 -44.19 16.41 27.54
CA GLY A 504 -43.27 16.21 28.64
C GLY A 504 -41.82 16.55 28.29
N PHE A 505 -41.42 16.50 27.01
CA PHE A 505 -40.11 16.97 26.56
C PHE A 505 -40.15 18.43 26.12
N GLU A 506 -39.08 19.17 26.44
CA GLU A 506 -38.89 20.53 25.95
C GLU A 506 -38.61 20.52 24.43
N GLU A 507 -39.14 21.53 23.74
CA GLU A 507 -39.02 21.68 22.29
C GLU A 507 -37.66 22.29 21.91
N SER A 508 -37.03 21.76 20.85
CA SER A 508 -35.64 22.08 20.46
C SER A 508 -35.43 23.59 20.21
N HIS A 509 -36.32 24.24 19.46
CA HIS A 509 -36.26 25.69 19.21
C HIS A 509 -36.51 26.49 20.49
N GLY A 510 -37.39 26.03 21.36
CA GLY A 510 -37.68 26.60 22.67
C GLY A 510 -36.47 26.59 23.61
N ILE A 511 -35.74 25.46 23.67
CA ILE A 511 -34.49 25.35 24.44
C ILE A 511 -33.46 26.34 23.89
N LEU A 512 -33.29 26.39 22.56
CA LEU A 512 -32.35 27.31 21.93
C LEU A 512 -32.72 28.78 22.23
N ALA A 513 -34.00 29.13 22.13
CA ALA A 513 -34.51 30.47 22.40
C ALA A 513 -34.29 30.86 23.88
N ASP A 514 -34.53 29.95 24.82
CA ASP A 514 -34.29 30.17 26.25
C ASP A 514 -32.80 30.39 26.53
N ILE A 515 -31.92 29.55 25.99
CA ILE A 515 -30.46 29.68 26.16
C ILE A 515 -29.97 31.03 25.62
N VAL A 516 -30.42 31.43 24.44
CA VAL A 516 -30.05 32.70 23.82
C VAL A 516 -30.57 33.89 24.64
N THR A 517 -31.78 33.79 25.19
CA THR A 517 -32.43 34.87 25.97
C THR A 517 -31.81 35.01 27.36
N THR A 518 -31.68 33.90 28.09
CA THR A 518 -31.14 33.87 29.46
C THR A 518 -29.63 34.04 29.51
N LYS A 519 -28.93 33.79 28.39
CA LYS A 519 -27.47 33.75 28.30
C LYS A 519 -26.83 32.76 29.28
N LYS A 520 -27.58 31.73 29.68
CA LYS A 520 -27.11 30.66 30.59
C LYS A 520 -25.88 29.95 30.02
N PHE A 521 -25.88 29.74 28.70
CA PHE A 521 -24.71 29.34 27.92
C PHE A 521 -24.51 30.37 26.81
N PRO A 522 -23.32 30.99 26.68
CA PRO A 522 -23.06 32.00 25.65
C PRO A 522 -22.83 31.29 24.30
N VAL A 523 -23.88 30.72 23.70
CA VAL A 523 -23.77 29.99 22.43
C VAL A 523 -23.44 30.97 21.30
N ASP A 524 -22.27 30.80 20.71
CA ASP A 524 -21.78 31.62 19.61
C ASP A 524 -22.18 31.04 18.26
N LYS A 525 -22.29 29.71 18.18
CA LYS A 525 -22.62 28.97 16.96
C LYS A 525 -23.61 27.84 17.22
N VAL A 526 -24.44 27.56 16.24
CA VAL A 526 -25.42 26.48 16.23
C VAL A 526 -25.16 25.64 14.99
N TYR A 527 -24.95 24.35 15.16
CA TYR A 527 -24.90 23.37 14.08
C TYR A 527 -26.18 22.55 14.12
N TRP A 528 -27.04 22.78 13.14
CA TRP A 528 -28.20 21.95 12.87
C TRP A 528 -27.76 20.76 12.02
N VAL A 529 -27.89 19.55 12.56
CA VAL A 529 -27.66 18.30 11.85
C VAL A 529 -29.00 17.73 11.42
N ASP A 530 -29.22 17.67 10.10
CA ASP A 530 -30.46 17.17 9.48
C ASP A 530 -30.56 15.65 9.69
N GLY A 531 -31.69 15.17 10.21
CA GLY A 531 -31.93 13.74 10.45
C GLY A 531 -31.23 13.12 11.67
N LEU A 532 -30.69 13.93 12.59
CA LEU A 532 -29.98 13.43 13.77
C LEU A 532 -30.96 13.09 14.93
N GLY A 533 -31.21 11.79 15.15
CA GLY A 533 -32.04 11.31 16.26
C GLY A 533 -31.32 11.25 17.60
N ALA A 534 -32.08 11.24 18.71
CA ALA A 534 -31.50 11.18 20.06
C ALA A 534 -30.70 9.87 20.31
N GLU A 535 -30.89 8.82 19.49
CA GLU A 535 -30.10 7.58 19.53
C GLU A 535 -28.58 7.81 19.45
N PHE A 536 -28.14 8.89 18.80
CA PHE A 536 -26.73 9.21 18.61
C PHE A 536 -26.09 9.96 19.79
N ILE A 537 -26.85 10.39 20.81
CA ILE A 537 -26.30 11.13 21.96
C ILE A 537 -25.09 10.40 22.57
N PRO A 538 -25.18 9.08 22.90
CA PRO A 538 -24.05 8.37 23.49
C PRO A 538 -22.82 8.34 22.58
N TYR A 539 -23.03 8.19 21.28
CA TYR A 539 -21.94 8.18 20.30
C TYR A 539 -21.27 9.55 20.17
N ILE A 540 -22.04 10.65 20.13
CA ILE A 540 -21.49 12.00 20.06
C ILE A 540 -20.65 12.30 21.31
N LEU A 541 -21.14 11.95 22.50
CA LEU A 541 -20.38 12.13 23.75
C LEU A 541 -19.09 11.29 23.76
N TYR A 542 -19.16 10.05 23.24
CA TYR A 542 -17.98 9.21 23.06
C TYR A 542 -16.96 9.86 22.12
N LEU A 543 -17.39 10.37 20.96
CA LEU A 543 -16.51 11.05 20.01
C LEU A 543 -15.85 12.30 20.61
N LEU A 544 -16.58 13.09 21.40
CA LEU A 544 -16.04 14.26 22.09
C LEU A 544 -14.91 13.86 23.06
N ASP A 545 -15.14 12.84 23.88
CA ASP A 545 -14.16 12.30 24.84
C ASP A 545 -12.88 11.80 24.14
N GLN A 546 -13.02 11.15 22.97
CA GLN A 546 -11.88 10.62 22.21
C GLN A 546 -11.15 11.68 21.36
N SER A 547 -11.78 12.84 21.07
CA SER A 547 -11.28 13.81 20.10
C SER A 547 -10.01 14.57 20.51
N ASN A 548 -9.68 14.62 21.81
CA ASN A 548 -8.63 15.49 22.38
C ASN A 548 -8.75 16.97 21.96
N SER A 549 -9.93 17.42 21.52
CA SER A 549 -10.16 18.76 20.96
C SER A 549 -10.26 19.86 22.03
N GLY A 550 -10.33 19.47 23.30
CA GLY A 550 -10.55 20.36 24.44
C GLY A 550 -12.00 20.83 24.61
N TYR A 551 -12.94 20.36 23.78
CA TYR A 551 -14.37 20.58 23.95
C TYR A 551 -14.96 19.61 24.97
N ASP A 552 -15.78 20.14 25.88
CA ASP A 552 -16.59 19.37 26.82
C ASP A 552 -18.07 19.67 26.62
N ALA A 553 -18.93 18.65 26.75
CA ALA A 553 -20.37 18.85 26.82
C ALA A 553 -20.76 19.50 28.17
N VAL A 554 -21.34 20.70 28.11
CA VAL A 554 -21.85 21.46 29.26
C VAL A 554 -23.36 21.32 29.45
N LEU A 555 -24.07 20.95 28.39
CA LEU A 555 -25.47 20.54 28.43
C LEU A 555 -25.64 19.38 27.45
N THR A 556 -26.27 18.32 27.91
CA THR A 556 -26.75 17.23 27.05
C THR A 556 -28.19 16.98 27.44
N GLN A 557 -29.12 17.13 26.50
CA GLN A 557 -30.54 17.00 26.76
C GLN A 557 -31.23 16.24 25.61
N VAL A 558 -32.25 15.45 25.96
CA VAL A 558 -33.22 14.95 24.98
C VAL A 558 -34.30 16.01 24.80
N ALA A 559 -34.44 16.51 23.57
CA ALA A 559 -35.46 17.46 23.18
C ALA A 559 -36.48 16.79 22.26
N ARG A 560 -37.62 17.46 22.01
CA ARG A 560 -38.56 17.05 20.97
C ARG A 560 -38.58 18.02 19.80
N THR A 561 -39.03 17.51 18.67
CA THR A 561 -39.40 18.28 17.48
C THR A 561 -40.92 18.46 17.35
N ASN A 562 -41.39 19.31 16.43
CA ASN A 562 -42.81 19.39 16.09
C ASN A 562 -43.23 18.24 15.17
N ILE A 563 -44.50 17.85 15.23
CA ILE A 563 -45.04 16.82 14.34
C ILE A 563 -45.89 17.45 13.22
N PRO A 564 -45.87 16.92 11.98
CA PRO A 564 -44.98 15.86 11.48
C PRO A 564 -43.49 16.19 11.63
N SER A 565 -42.68 15.21 12.02
CA SER A 565 -41.22 15.35 12.23
C SER A 565 -40.45 15.43 10.90
N ASN A 566 -40.77 16.46 10.12
CA ASN A 566 -40.13 16.73 8.84
C ASN A 566 -39.25 17.98 8.92
N THR A 567 -38.33 18.09 7.97
CA THR A 567 -37.39 19.20 7.83
C THR A 567 -38.07 20.54 7.68
N HIS A 568 -39.16 20.61 6.89
CA HIS A 568 -39.82 21.88 6.59
C HIS A 568 -40.41 22.57 7.84
N LEU A 569 -41.02 21.80 8.75
CA LEU A 569 -41.68 22.34 9.94
C LEU A 569 -40.73 22.53 11.13
N ASN A 570 -39.51 22.00 11.04
CA ASN A 570 -38.54 21.98 12.13
C ASN A 570 -37.16 22.53 11.75
N SER A 571 -37.05 23.18 10.59
CA SER A 571 -35.81 23.80 10.14
C SER A 571 -35.34 24.94 11.07
N PHE A 572 -34.04 25.19 11.05
CA PHE A 572 -33.42 26.36 11.70
C PHE A 572 -33.04 27.38 10.64
N GLU A 573 -33.15 28.68 10.96
CA GLU A 573 -32.82 29.77 10.02
C GLU A 573 -31.30 29.87 9.78
N VAL A 574 -30.81 29.18 8.75
CA VAL A 574 -29.38 29.13 8.39
C VAL A 574 -28.91 30.48 7.85
N ASP A 575 -27.92 31.08 8.51
CA ASP A 575 -27.29 32.35 8.09
C ASP A 575 -25.81 32.21 7.73
N ASN A 576 -25.24 30.99 7.87
CA ASN A 576 -23.83 30.67 7.65
C ASN A 576 -22.84 31.56 8.44
N LYS A 577 -23.31 32.15 9.54
CA LYS A 577 -22.51 32.98 10.44
C LYS A 577 -22.63 32.49 11.87
N LYS A 578 -23.86 32.29 12.33
CA LYS A 578 -24.23 31.76 13.63
C LYS A 578 -24.84 30.37 13.49
N ILE A 579 -25.72 30.15 12.51
CA ILE A 579 -26.41 28.87 12.31
C ILE A 579 -25.91 28.22 11.02
N PHE A 580 -25.45 26.98 11.14
CA PHE A 580 -24.89 26.16 10.06
C PHE A 580 -25.69 24.87 9.93
N LYS A 581 -25.93 24.42 8.69
CA LYS A 581 -26.58 23.13 8.42
C LYS A 581 -25.56 22.05 8.07
N LYS A 582 -25.78 20.83 8.54
CA LYS A 582 -25.06 19.61 8.16
C LYS A 582 -26.10 18.58 7.72
N GLU A 583 -26.19 18.31 6.43
CA GLU A 583 -27.28 17.50 5.84
C GLU A 583 -26.89 16.08 5.43
N ALA A 584 -25.60 15.73 5.56
CA ALA A 584 -25.07 14.45 5.08
C ALA A 584 -25.73 13.20 5.69
N LEU A 585 -26.30 13.30 6.89
CA LEU A 585 -26.98 12.17 7.54
C LEU A 585 -28.36 11.89 6.91
N ASP A 586 -29.17 12.93 6.69
CA ASP A 586 -30.45 12.81 5.99
C ASP A 586 -30.27 12.44 4.51
N GLU A 587 -29.26 13.01 3.83
CA GLU A 587 -28.88 12.61 2.47
C GLU A 587 -28.56 11.11 2.38
N LEU A 588 -27.85 10.57 3.38
CA LEU A 588 -27.55 9.14 3.46
C LEU A 588 -28.82 8.29 3.65
N ALA A 589 -29.79 8.77 4.44
CA ALA A 589 -31.06 8.07 4.63
C ALA A 589 -31.86 7.96 3.33
N HIS A 590 -31.70 8.94 2.43
CA HIS A 590 -32.31 8.95 1.10
C HIS A 590 -31.45 8.26 0.01
N ASP A 591 -30.21 7.87 0.31
CA ASP A 591 -29.30 7.17 -0.60
C ASP A 591 -29.62 5.66 -0.68
N GLY A 592 -30.67 5.34 -1.43
CA GLY A 592 -31.01 3.98 -1.82
C GLY A 592 -31.82 3.19 -0.79
N HIS A 593 -31.52 1.89 -0.66
CA HIS A 593 -32.24 0.97 0.23
C HIS A 593 -31.41 0.68 1.48
N TYR A 594 -32.08 0.44 2.61
CA TYR A 594 -31.42 0.01 3.84
C TYR A 594 -30.73 -1.34 3.62
N GLN A 595 -29.45 -1.42 4.00
CA GLN A 595 -28.65 -2.63 3.95
C GLN A 595 -28.24 -3.02 5.36
N LYS A 596 -28.60 -4.25 5.75
CA LYS A 596 -28.26 -4.80 7.05
C LYS A 596 -26.77 -4.63 7.35
N TYR A 597 -26.45 -4.10 8.54
CA TYR A 597 -25.11 -3.73 9.01
C TYR A 597 -24.50 -2.53 8.29
N LEU A 598 -24.45 -2.54 6.95
CA LEU A 598 -23.80 -1.52 6.14
C LEU A 598 -24.37 -0.11 6.35
N THR A 599 -25.69 0.05 6.41
CA THR A 599 -26.31 1.38 6.62
C THR A 599 -25.88 1.99 7.95
N LEU A 600 -25.97 1.25 9.06
CA LEU A 600 -25.52 1.76 10.36
C LEU A 600 -24.02 2.08 10.38
N ILE A 601 -23.18 1.27 9.75
CA ILE A 601 -21.73 1.56 9.64
C ILE A 601 -21.49 2.89 8.91
N LYS A 602 -22.23 3.14 7.82
CA LYS A 602 -22.17 4.42 7.09
C LYS A 602 -22.69 5.59 7.94
N GLU A 603 -23.77 5.41 8.70
CA GLU A 603 -24.29 6.44 9.61
C GLU A 603 -23.26 6.80 10.69
N LEU A 604 -22.63 5.81 11.33
CA LEU A 604 -21.60 6.03 12.34
C LEU A 604 -20.38 6.77 11.76
N LYS A 605 -19.97 6.44 10.53
CA LYS A 605 -18.91 7.17 9.80
C LYS A 605 -19.34 8.61 9.50
N THR A 606 -20.59 8.82 9.08
CA THR A 606 -21.15 10.13 8.74
C THR A 606 -21.28 11.04 9.96
N VAL A 607 -21.85 10.54 11.06
CA VAL A 607 -21.94 11.27 12.33
C VAL A 607 -20.55 11.61 12.86
N ARG A 608 -19.58 10.68 12.80
CA ARG A 608 -18.19 11.00 13.15
C ARG A 608 -17.67 12.18 12.33
N GLN A 609 -17.78 12.13 11.00
CA GLN A 609 -17.25 13.18 10.13
C GLN A 609 -17.92 14.52 10.45
N ILE A 610 -19.24 14.54 10.69
CA ILE A 610 -19.97 15.75 11.07
C ILE A 610 -19.41 16.33 12.38
N ILE A 611 -19.20 15.51 13.41
CA ILE A 611 -18.65 15.96 14.69
C ILE A 611 -17.20 16.43 14.54
N GLU A 612 -16.36 15.70 13.81
CA GLU A 612 -14.98 16.11 13.54
C GLU A 612 -14.91 17.43 12.77
N ASP A 613 -15.77 17.64 11.77
CA ASP A 613 -15.89 18.91 11.05
C ASP A 613 -16.27 20.06 12.01
N ILE A 614 -17.29 19.86 12.85
CA ILE A 614 -17.70 20.86 13.85
C ILE A 614 -16.53 21.23 14.76
N LEU A 615 -15.76 20.25 15.25
CA LEU A 615 -14.61 20.51 16.11
C LEU A 615 -13.47 21.21 15.35
N ASN A 616 -13.17 20.78 14.13
CA ASN A 616 -12.11 21.33 13.29
C ASN A 616 -12.38 22.76 12.82
N ASP A 617 -13.62 23.05 12.41
CA ASP A 617 -14.09 24.39 12.02
C ASP A 617 -13.96 25.39 13.17
N ASN A 618 -13.92 24.89 14.41
CA ASN A 618 -13.88 25.68 15.65
C ASN A 618 -12.63 25.41 16.49
N LYS A 619 -11.55 24.91 15.88
CA LYS A 619 -10.30 24.60 16.62
C LYS A 619 -9.54 25.83 17.11
N VAL A 620 -9.73 26.98 16.46
CA VAL A 620 -9.03 28.24 16.78
C VAL A 620 -9.97 29.16 17.55
N GLY A 621 -9.56 29.55 18.76
CA GLY A 621 -10.34 30.45 19.62
C GLY A 621 -11.22 29.71 20.62
N LYS A 622 -11.96 30.48 21.41
CA LYS A 622 -12.92 29.98 22.40
C LYS A 622 -14.32 30.03 21.81
N HIS A 623 -15.00 28.90 21.79
CA HIS A 623 -16.36 28.77 21.26
C HIS A 623 -17.22 27.91 22.19
N THR A 624 -18.49 28.28 22.27
CA THR A 624 -19.58 27.49 22.82
C THR A 624 -20.57 27.22 21.70
N ILE A 625 -20.81 25.95 21.42
CA ILE A 625 -21.51 25.47 20.23
C ILE A 625 -22.72 24.67 20.68
N ALA A 626 -23.90 24.96 20.10
CA ALA A 626 -25.06 24.09 20.20
C ALA A 626 -25.13 23.16 18.99
N ILE A 627 -25.32 21.87 19.22
CA ILE A 627 -25.62 20.85 18.22
C ILE A 627 -27.08 20.49 18.41
N VAL A 628 -27.88 20.73 17.38
CA VAL A 628 -29.34 20.59 17.38
C VAL A 628 -29.78 19.77 16.17
N SER A 629 -31.01 19.28 16.20
CA SER A 629 -31.62 18.54 15.10
C SER A 629 -33.11 18.88 14.98
N ASP A 630 -33.63 18.68 13.78
CA ASP A 630 -35.00 18.91 13.35
C ASP A 630 -35.84 17.63 13.37
N HIS A 631 -35.24 16.46 13.18
CA HIS A 631 -35.88 15.16 13.40
C HIS A 631 -34.83 14.05 13.57
N GLY A 632 -35.29 12.88 14.02
CA GLY A 632 -34.55 11.63 13.88
C GLY A 632 -35.07 10.78 12.73
N LEU A 633 -34.54 9.55 12.64
CA LEU A 633 -34.86 8.60 11.58
C LEU A 633 -35.32 7.27 12.20
N SER A 634 -36.35 6.66 11.60
CA SER A 634 -36.85 5.35 11.99
C SER A 634 -36.40 4.29 10.99
N ALA A 635 -35.42 3.49 11.42
CA ALA A 635 -35.02 2.26 10.74
C ALA A 635 -36.10 1.16 10.80
N MET A 636 -37.00 1.21 11.77
CA MET A 636 -37.94 0.11 12.06
C MET A 636 -39.18 0.12 11.18
N SER A 637 -39.56 1.29 10.64
CA SER A 637 -40.76 1.41 9.80
C SER A 637 -40.71 0.53 8.55
N ARG A 638 -39.52 0.22 8.02
CA ARG A 638 -39.34 -0.71 6.88
C ARG A 638 -39.59 -2.17 7.24
N ASN A 639 -39.59 -2.51 8.52
CA ASN A 639 -39.84 -3.86 9.03
C ASN A 639 -41.32 -4.05 9.43
N CYS A 640 -42.17 -3.04 9.24
CA CYS A 640 -43.62 -3.14 9.40
C CYS A 640 -44.35 -3.16 8.05
N GLU A 641 -45.45 -3.92 7.98
CA GLU A 641 -46.38 -3.79 6.86
C GLU A 641 -47.10 -2.44 6.90
N SER A 642 -47.36 -1.89 5.72
CA SER A 642 -48.16 -0.67 5.62
C SER A 642 -49.62 -0.94 5.95
N LEU A 643 -50.24 0.01 6.66
CA LEU A 643 -51.65 -0.01 7.00
C LEU A 643 -52.55 0.33 5.79
N LYS A 644 -52.01 0.97 4.75
CA LYS A 644 -52.72 1.39 3.53
C LYS A 644 -54.01 2.18 3.81
N LEU A 645 -53.99 3.01 4.84
CA LEU A 645 -55.10 3.86 5.27
C LEU A 645 -55.26 5.12 4.44
N ASP A 646 -54.21 5.56 3.74
CA ASP A 646 -54.24 6.78 2.93
C ASP A 646 -53.26 6.71 1.74
N SER A 647 -53.71 7.18 0.57
CA SER A 647 -52.90 7.22 -0.66
C SER A 647 -52.14 8.55 -0.83
N ASN A 648 -52.57 9.63 -0.17
CA ASN A 648 -52.00 10.98 -0.31
C ASN A 648 -50.90 11.25 0.72
N THR A 649 -50.15 10.20 1.06
CA THR A 649 -49.15 10.25 2.12
C THR A 649 -47.86 10.94 1.69
N LYS A 650 -47.17 11.53 2.66
CA LYS A 650 -45.82 12.09 2.56
C LYS A 650 -44.85 11.23 3.35
N HIS A 651 -43.57 11.29 2.96
CA HIS A 651 -42.48 10.48 3.53
C HIS A 651 -42.94 9.02 3.69
N GLU A 652 -43.25 8.39 2.56
CA GLU A 652 -43.59 6.97 2.49
C GLU A 652 -44.80 6.54 3.33
N GLY A 653 -45.62 7.43 3.88
CA GLY A 653 -46.71 7.04 4.77
C GLY A 653 -46.59 7.54 6.20
N ARG A 654 -45.57 8.35 6.53
CA ARG A 654 -45.42 8.84 7.91
C ARG A 654 -46.46 9.90 8.28
N TYR A 655 -46.92 10.72 7.34
CA TYR A 655 -48.02 11.65 7.59
C TYR A 655 -48.84 12.03 6.34
N VAL A 656 -49.97 12.70 6.56
CA VAL A 656 -50.88 13.28 5.55
C VAL A 656 -51.27 14.69 5.97
N LEU A 657 -51.21 15.65 5.05
CA LEU A 657 -51.80 16.98 5.25
C LEU A 657 -53.32 16.90 5.07
N LEU A 658 -54.07 17.39 6.05
CA LEU A 658 -55.54 17.38 6.05
C LEU A 658 -56.08 18.76 5.72
N ASP A 659 -57.28 18.80 5.17
CA ASP A 659 -58.07 20.03 5.08
C ASP A 659 -58.43 20.54 6.48
N SER A 660 -58.49 21.86 6.66
CA SER A 660 -58.79 22.49 7.96
C SER A 660 -60.12 22.05 8.56
N ASP A 661 -61.08 21.70 7.71
CA ASP A 661 -62.43 21.26 8.10
C ASP A 661 -62.54 19.74 8.26
N SER A 662 -61.44 18.99 8.25
CA SER A 662 -61.49 17.54 8.39
C SER A 662 -62.01 17.14 9.79
N GLY A 663 -63.15 16.46 9.82
CA GLY A 663 -63.74 15.87 11.03
C GLY A 663 -63.07 14.56 11.47
N LEU A 664 -61.85 14.29 10.98
CA LEU A 664 -61.10 13.07 11.33
C LEU A 664 -60.65 13.15 12.79
N GLU A 665 -60.95 12.09 13.54
CA GLU A 665 -60.53 11.91 14.93
C GLU A 665 -59.26 11.03 15.03
N HIS A 666 -58.65 11.00 16.21
CA HIS A 666 -57.49 10.16 16.50
C HIS A 666 -57.83 8.67 16.40
N ASP A 667 -56.82 7.85 16.09
CA ASP A 667 -56.91 6.38 16.05
C ASP A 667 -55.72 5.76 16.80
N VAL A 668 -55.77 4.46 17.08
CA VAL A 668 -54.65 3.73 17.67
C VAL A 668 -53.39 3.75 16.79
N ASN A 669 -53.52 3.99 15.48
CA ASN A 669 -52.40 4.03 14.54
C ASN A 669 -51.91 5.44 14.19
N PHE A 670 -52.72 6.48 14.44
CA PHE A 670 -52.38 7.84 14.06
C PHE A 670 -53.00 8.90 14.97
N VAL A 671 -52.32 10.04 15.07
CA VAL A 671 -52.83 11.23 15.75
C VAL A 671 -53.21 12.28 14.72
N VAL A 672 -54.30 13.02 14.97
CA VAL A 672 -54.65 14.22 14.20
C VAL A 672 -54.16 15.44 14.98
N HIS A 673 -53.14 16.13 14.46
CA HIS A 673 -52.46 17.22 15.16
C HIS A 673 -52.52 18.51 14.35
N THR A 674 -52.72 19.64 15.03
CA THR A 674 -52.59 20.97 14.42
C THR A 674 -51.20 21.48 14.76
N ASN A 675 -50.34 21.58 13.75
CA ASN A 675 -48.95 22.00 13.95
C ASN A 675 -48.89 23.47 14.36
N GLU A 676 -48.10 23.77 15.38
CA GLU A 676 -48.03 25.10 15.99
C GLU A 676 -47.34 26.14 15.10
N TYR A 677 -46.51 25.71 14.15
CA TYR A 677 -45.75 26.60 13.27
C TYR A 677 -46.56 27.10 12.08
N ASP A 678 -47.24 26.20 11.36
CA ASP A 678 -48.00 26.56 10.15
C ASP A 678 -49.53 26.59 10.33
N GLY A 679 -50.02 26.18 11.51
CA GLY A 679 -51.44 26.14 11.86
C GLY A 679 -52.26 25.11 11.07
N LYS A 680 -51.62 24.21 10.32
CA LYS A 680 -52.32 23.20 9.50
C LYS A 680 -52.54 21.91 10.28
N LYS A 681 -53.54 21.16 9.84
CA LYS A 681 -53.94 19.88 10.45
C LYS A 681 -53.28 18.71 9.73
N TYR A 682 -52.69 17.81 10.48
CA TYR A 682 -51.95 16.66 9.97
C TYR A 682 -52.43 15.36 10.60
N LYS A 683 -52.50 14.30 9.79
CA LYS A 683 -52.62 12.92 10.25
C LYS A 683 -51.22 12.33 10.33
N VAL A 684 -50.73 11.99 11.52
CA VAL A 684 -49.34 11.56 11.76
C VAL A 684 -49.32 10.14 12.32
N ALA A 685 -48.48 9.27 11.75
CA ALA A 685 -48.35 7.87 12.18
C ALA A 685 -47.79 7.76 13.59
N LEU A 686 -48.50 7.07 14.50
CA LEU A 686 -48.08 6.86 15.90
C LEU A 686 -47.19 5.61 16.08
N CYS A 687 -47.09 4.75 15.08
CA CYS A 687 -46.33 3.51 15.16
C CYS A 687 -45.39 3.33 13.95
N HIS A 688 -44.54 2.30 13.97
CA HIS A 688 -43.65 1.96 12.86
C HIS A 688 -44.43 1.61 11.56
N ALA A 689 -45.68 1.17 11.67
CA ALA A 689 -46.50 0.90 10.49
C ALA A 689 -46.85 2.22 9.77
N SER A 690 -46.57 2.27 8.47
CA SER A 690 -46.81 3.46 7.66
C SER A 690 -48.26 3.54 7.19
N LEU A 691 -48.82 4.74 7.08
CA LEU A 691 -50.21 4.96 6.69
C LEU A 691 -50.48 4.67 5.22
N GLY A 692 -49.44 4.65 4.37
CA GLY A 692 -49.55 4.56 2.92
C GLY A 692 -48.62 3.54 2.29
N LYS A 693 -47.37 3.92 1.99
CA LYS A 693 -46.38 3.03 1.39
C LYS A 693 -45.58 2.32 2.50
N LYS A 694 -44.95 1.18 2.22
CA LYS A 694 -43.95 0.60 3.11
C LYS A 694 -42.59 1.18 2.71
N PRO A 695 -41.82 1.79 3.63
CA PRO A 695 -40.51 2.33 3.30
C PRO A 695 -39.48 1.21 3.08
N THR A 696 -38.44 1.52 2.32
CA THR A 696 -37.31 0.61 2.04
C THR A 696 -35.98 1.13 2.61
N HIS A 697 -36.00 2.32 3.19
CA HIS A 697 -34.89 3.02 3.83
C HIS A 697 -35.38 3.56 5.19
N GLU A 698 -34.50 4.23 5.95
CA GLU A 698 -34.93 4.91 7.18
C GLU A 698 -35.80 6.11 6.83
N VAL A 699 -36.83 6.39 7.62
CA VAL A 699 -37.80 7.43 7.30
C VAL A 699 -38.10 8.32 8.50
N HIS A 700 -38.66 9.49 8.22
CA HIS A 700 -39.05 10.48 9.21
C HIS A 700 -40.43 11.09 8.86
N GLY A 701 -40.95 11.95 9.71
CA GLY A 701 -42.26 12.59 9.56
C GLY A 701 -43.36 12.00 10.46
N GLY A 702 -43.10 10.89 11.13
CA GLY A 702 -44.02 10.21 12.04
C GLY A 702 -43.94 10.74 13.47
N ALA A 703 -44.52 9.97 14.40
CA ALA A 703 -44.60 10.31 15.81
C ALA A 703 -43.99 9.23 16.73
N THR A 704 -43.13 8.35 16.20
CA THR A 704 -42.37 7.44 17.05
C THR A 704 -41.27 8.20 17.80
N PRO A 705 -40.87 7.76 19.01
CA PRO A 705 -39.86 8.47 19.78
C PRO A 705 -38.53 8.67 19.05
N GLU A 706 -38.09 7.73 18.21
CA GLU A 706 -36.85 7.89 17.43
C GLU A 706 -36.94 8.94 16.31
N GLU A 707 -38.13 9.23 15.80
CA GLU A 707 -38.35 10.30 14.80
C GLU A 707 -38.49 11.67 15.49
N VAL A 708 -39.11 11.70 16.68
CA VAL A 708 -39.52 12.94 17.37
C VAL A 708 -38.50 13.44 18.40
N LEU A 709 -37.80 12.53 19.07
CA LEU A 709 -36.84 12.90 20.11
C LEU A 709 -35.45 13.05 19.49
N VAL A 710 -34.87 14.23 19.70
CA VAL A 710 -33.64 14.70 19.06
C VAL A 710 -32.61 15.14 20.11
N PRO A 711 -31.31 15.12 19.79
CA PRO A 711 -30.28 15.62 20.69
C PRO A 711 -30.30 17.14 20.74
N PHE A 712 -30.13 17.67 21.95
CA PHE A 712 -29.72 19.05 22.18
C PHE A 712 -28.45 19.05 23.03
N ILE A 713 -27.31 19.33 22.40
CA ILE A 713 -26.00 19.24 23.04
C ILE A 713 -25.31 20.60 22.94
N VAL A 714 -24.87 21.15 24.06
CA VAL A 714 -24.01 22.33 24.10
C VAL A 714 -22.62 21.90 24.51
N ILE A 715 -21.63 22.18 23.65
CA ILE A 715 -20.22 21.90 23.89
C ILE A 715 -19.44 23.21 24.01
N THR A 716 -18.35 23.22 24.77
CA THR A 716 -17.47 24.40 24.87
C THR A 716 -16.02 24.00 25.06
N ASN A 717 -15.11 24.75 24.43
CA ASN A 717 -13.68 24.68 24.72
C ASN A 717 -13.19 25.84 25.61
N ASP A 718 -14.10 26.72 26.08
CA ASP A 718 -13.75 27.75 27.05
C ASP A 718 -13.72 27.15 28.46
N ASP A 719 -12.53 27.08 29.06
CA ASP A 719 -12.35 26.59 30.44
C ASP A 719 -13.20 27.37 31.46
N LEU A 720 -13.54 28.63 31.18
CA LEU A 720 -14.43 29.41 32.03
C LEU A 720 -15.90 29.00 31.93
N ALA A 721 -16.30 28.29 30.89
CA ALA A 721 -17.65 27.75 30.67
C ALA A 721 -17.74 26.25 30.98
N LYS A 722 -16.60 25.53 30.99
CA LYS A 722 -16.55 24.08 31.26
C LYS A 722 -17.17 23.69 32.61
N PRO A 723 -17.69 22.46 32.73
CA PRO A 723 -18.21 21.96 33.99
C PRO A 723 -17.07 21.80 35.01
N LEU A 724 -17.27 22.31 36.22
CA LEU A 724 -16.42 22.01 37.36
C LEU A 724 -16.70 20.57 37.84
N THR A 725 -15.65 19.85 38.22
CA THR A 725 -15.78 18.52 38.79
C THR A 725 -16.26 18.62 40.24
N PHE A 726 -17.39 17.96 40.53
CA PHE A 726 -17.94 17.87 41.88
C PHE A 726 -18.07 16.41 42.31
N ALA A 727 -17.67 16.11 43.54
CA ALA A 727 -18.04 14.88 44.23
C ALA A 727 -19.35 15.10 44.97
N VAL A 728 -20.41 14.41 44.55
CA VAL A 728 -21.73 14.43 45.21
C VAL A 728 -21.89 13.14 46.00
N LYS A 729 -22.18 13.24 47.30
CA LYS A 729 -22.47 12.10 48.17
C LYS A 729 -23.80 12.31 48.89
N PRO A 730 -24.79 11.42 48.75
CA PRO A 730 -26.00 11.48 49.56
C PRO A 730 -25.64 11.22 51.02
N LYS A 731 -26.30 11.92 51.95
CA LYS A 731 -26.15 11.67 53.39
C LYS A 731 -26.76 10.32 53.76
N GLU A 732 -27.95 10.05 53.24
CA GLU A 732 -28.73 8.84 53.43
C GLU A 732 -29.36 8.47 52.08
N THR A 733 -29.41 7.18 51.78
CA THR A 733 -30.09 6.65 50.58
C THR A 733 -31.42 5.98 50.94
N SER A 734 -31.81 5.97 52.21
CA SER A 734 -33.09 5.42 52.68
C SER A 734 -33.77 6.46 53.57
N ILE A 735 -34.90 6.99 53.12
CA ILE A 735 -35.53 8.20 53.69
C ILE A 735 -36.99 7.87 54.06
N PRO A 736 -37.45 8.18 55.28
CA PRO A 736 -38.84 7.94 55.65
C PRO A 736 -39.78 8.86 54.87
N VAL A 737 -40.92 8.32 54.42
CA VAL A 737 -41.95 9.05 53.65
C VAL A 737 -42.55 10.25 54.41
N SER A 738 -42.37 10.32 55.74
CA SER A 738 -42.77 11.46 56.57
C SER A 738 -41.80 12.64 56.52
N ASP A 739 -40.52 12.41 56.21
CA ASP A 739 -39.49 13.48 56.14
C ASP A 739 -39.36 14.00 54.70
N LYS A 740 -39.31 13.10 53.70
CA LYS A 740 -39.17 13.43 52.25
C LYS A 740 -38.00 14.38 51.93
N LYS A 741 -37.06 14.54 52.85
CA LYS A 741 -35.95 15.47 52.75
C LYS A 741 -34.71 14.74 52.26
N VAL A 742 -34.17 15.17 51.13
CA VAL A 742 -32.87 14.69 50.64
C VAL A 742 -31.77 15.64 51.04
N SER A 743 -30.60 15.09 51.34
CA SER A 743 -29.42 15.87 51.71
C SER A 743 -28.16 15.32 51.07
N PHE A 744 -27.34 16.21 50.49
CA PHE A 744 -26.12 15.87 49.76
C PHE A 744 -24.93 16.67 50.29
N THR A 745 -23.76 16.04 50.31
CA THR A 745 -22.47 16.74 50.42
C THR A 745 -21.90 16.90 49.01
N ILE A 746 -21.66 18.14 48.58
CA ILE A 746 -21.12 18.47 47.26
C ILE A 746 -19.76 19.17 47.43
N MET A 747 -18.70 18.60 46.87
CA MET A 747 -17.32 19.11 46.99
C MET A 747 -16.63 19.30 45.63
N PRO A 748 -16.01 20.46 45.35
CA PRO A 748 -16.01 21.68 46.16
C PRO A 748 -17.44 22.24 46.32
N ALA A 749 -17.67 23.15 47.27
CA ALA A 749 -19.02 23.69 47.45
C ALA A 749 -19.43 24.51 46.20
N PRO A 750 -20.52 24.15 45.50
CA PRO A 750 -20.95 24.88 44.31
C PRO A 750 -21.60 26.23 44.68
N GLN A 751 -21.79 27.11 43.70
CA GLN A 751 -22.51 28.39 43.90
C GLN A 751 -24.00 28.15 44.21
N SER A 752 -24.61 27.21 43.50
CA SER A 752 -25.97 26.70 43.73
C SER A 752 -26.02 25.23 43.32
N ALA A 753 -27.09 24.51 43.63
CA ALA A 753 -27.31 23.16 43.13
C ALA A 753 -28.82 22.91 43.03
N THR A 754 -29.22 22.01 42.14
CA THR A 754 -30.61 21.54 42.01
C THR A 754 -30.65 20.02 42.07
N VAL A 755 -31.82 19.46 42.37
CA VAL A 755 -32.11 18.03 42.24
C VAL A 755 -33.32 17.87 41.34
N ILE A 756 -33.22 17.00 40.34
CA ILE A 756 -34.36 16.61 39.51
C ILE A 756 -35.01 15.38 40.13
N PHE A 757 -36.31 15.49 40.39
CA PHE A 757 -37.15 14.41 40.89
C PHE A 757 -38.46 14.39 40.09
N ASN A 758 -38.79 13.23 39.49
CA ASN A 758 -39.96 13.07 38.61
C ASN A 758 -40.11 14.18 37.54
N GLY A 759 -38.99 14.53 36.89
CA GLY A 759 -38.96 15.56 35.86
C GLY A 759 -39.02 17.01 36.37
N GLN A 760 -39.24 17.23 37.66
CA GLN A 760 -39.26 18.56 38.26
C GLN A 760 -37.88 18.94 38.82
N GLU A 761 -37.38 20.10 38.43
CA GLU A 761 -36.14 20.67 38.98
C GLU A 761 -36.42 21.42 40.29
N ILE A 762 -35.78 20.98 41.37
CA ILE A 762 -35.96 21.52 42.73
C ILE A 762 -34.65 22.16 43.20
N PRO A 763 -34.64 23.45 43.59
CA PRO A 763 -33.45 24.08 44.15
C PRO A 763 -33.02 23.46 45.48
N LEU A 764 -31.73 23.12 45.60
CA LEU A 764 -31.13 22.70 46.85
C LEU A 764 -30.74 23.92 47.68
N THR A 765 -31.15 23.93 48.94
CA THR A 765 -30.79 24.98 49.90
C THR A 765 -29.53 24.56 50.66
N LYS A 766 -28.54 25.45 50.73
CA LYS A 766 -27.31 25.19 51.48
C LYS A 766 -27.57 25.34 52.98
N ASN A 767 -27.32 24.26 53.73
CA ASN A 767 -27.40 24.21 55.19
C ASN A 767 -26.08 23.67 55.76
N GLY A 768 -25.21 24.56 56.22
CA GLY A 768 -23.85 24.21 56.64
C GLY A 768 -23.01 23.62 55.50
N LEU A 769 -22.58 22.37 55.66
CA LEU A 769 -21.83 21.60 54.65
C LEU A 769 -22.73 20.82 53.69
N GLN A 770 -24.05 20.87 53.87
CA GLN A 770 -24.99 20.07 53.12
C GLN A 770 -25.90 20.91 52.22
N TRP A 771 -26.44 20.25 51.19
CA TRP A 771 -27.37 20.79 50.22
C TRP A 771 -28.67 19.97 50.32
N GLU A 772 -29.77 20.62 50.65
CA GLU A 772 -31.00 19.96 51.07
C GLU A 772 -32.21 20.39 50.22
N ALA A 773 -33.10 19.45 49.90
CA ALA A 773 -34.39 19.74 49.23
C ALA A 773 -35.50 18.84 49.78
N MET A 774 -36.74 19.34 49.69
CA MET A 774 -37.96 18.60 50.03
C MET A 774 -38.57 18.01 48.75
N LEU A 775 -38.79 16.70 48.73
CA LEU A 775 -39.42 16.01 47.61
C LEU A 775 -40.93 15.84 47.89
N SER A 776 -41.69 16.93 47.79
CA SER A 776 -43.12 16.97 48.19
C SER A 776 -43.98 15.90 47.52
N SER A 777 -43.70 15.58 46.25
CA SER A 777 -44.40 14.58 45.42
C SER A 777 -43.93 13.14 45.64
N ALA A 778 -43.00 12.88 46.55
CA ALA A 778 -42.41 11.56 46.68
C ALA A 778 -43.32 10.54 47.39
N THR A 779 -43.35 9.32 46.86
CA THR A 779 -44.10 8.15 47.35
C THR A 779 -43.15 7.07 47.83
N GLU A 780 -43.67 6.03 48.49
CA GLU A 780 -42.86 4.85 48.85
C GLU A 780 -42.31 4.14 47.61
N GLY A 781 -41.11 3.57 47.71
CA GLY A 781 -40.41 2.86 46.64
C GLY A 781 -39.00 3.40 46.35
N LYS A 782 -38.35 2.80 45.35
CA LYS A 782 -37.04 3.26 44.85
C LYS A 782 -37.22 4.40 43.84
N HIS A 783 -36.41 5.42 43.98
CA HIS A 783 -36.42 6.61 43.13
C HIS A 783 -35.01 6.95 42.66
N GLN A 784 -34.90 7.38 41.41
CA GLN A 784 -33.67 7.94 40.86
C GLN A 784 -33.73 9.46 40.92
N LEU A 785 -32.67 10.07 41.44
CA LEU A 785 -32.48 11.51 41.54
C LEU A 785 -31.33 11.94 40.66
N THR A 786 -31.46 13.06 39.98
CA THR A 786 -30.33 13.69 39.29
C THR A 786 -29.93 14.96 40.03
N VAL A 787 -28.78 14.94 40.72
CA VAL A 787 -28.22 16.13 41.37
C VAL A 787 -27.38 16.92 40.38
N MET A 788 -27.66 18.21 40.25
CA MET A 788 -26.97 19.12 39.35
C MET A 788 -26.35 20.29 40.14
N PRO A 789 -25.07 20.18 40.54
CA PRO A 789 -24.32 21.33 41.03
C PRO A 789 -24.24 22.43 39.96
N PHE A 790 -24.18 23.70 40.35
CA PHE A 790 -23.97 24.81 39.42
C PHE A 790 -22.65 24.63 38.68
N ARG A 791 -22.74 24.60 37.34
CA ARG A 791 -21.64 24.22 36.45
C ARG A 791 -21.07 22.83 36.71
N GLY A 792 -21.79 21.92 37.37
CA GLY A 792 -21.35 20.54 37.56
C GLY A 792 -21.92 19.59 36.51
N LYS A 793 -21.30 18.42 36.34
CA LYS A 793 -21.93 17.32 35.60
C LYS A 793 -23.11 16.74 36.44
N PRO A 794 -24.24 16.39 35.82
CA PRO A 794 -25.34 15.69 36.49
C PRO A 794 -24.87 14.38 37.14
N VAL A 795 -25.24 14.15 38.41
CA VAL A 795 -24.92 12.93 39.16
C VAL A 795 -26.20 12.19 39.52
N GLN A 796 -26.34 10.96 39.01
CA GLN A 796 -27.47 10.08 39.34
C GLN A 796 -27.27 9.44 40.72
N ILE A 797 -28.33 9.44 41.53
CA ILE A 797 -28.34 8.87 42.88
C ILE A 797 -29.65 8.11 43.07
N GLU A 798 -29.54 6.83 43.40
CA GLU A 798 -30.70 6.03 43.85
C GLU A 798 -30.97 6.32 45.32
N ILE A 799 -32.24 6.58 45.65
CA ILE A 799 -32.75 6.61 47.02
C ILE A 799 -33.95 5.68 47.15
N GLU A 800 -34.21 5.20 48.36
CA GLU A 800 -35.39 4.43 48.73
C GLU A 800 -36.23 5.25 49.71
N ILE A 801 -37.51 5.43 49.43
CA ILE A 801 -38.46 6.06 50.33
C ILE A 801 -39.34 4.99 50.94
N TYR A 802 -39.37 4.90 52.26
CA TYR A 802 -40.11 3.85 52.97
C TYR A 802 -41.15 4.42 53.93
N GLY A 803 -42.26 3.71 54.08
CA GLY A 803 -43.26 3.99 55.10
C GLY A 803 -42.84 3.48 56.47
N MET A 804 -43.04 4.27 57.53
CA MET A 804 -43.09 3.70 58.88
C MET A 804 -44.48 3.09 59.09
N GLY A 805 -44.62 1.82 58.74
CA GLY A 805 -45.80 1.04 59.12
C GLY A 805 -45.85 0.86 60.64
N PHE A 806 -46.67 1.66 61.32
CA PHE A 806 -47.21 1.26 62.62
C PHE A 806 -48.39 0.32 62.37
N SER A 807 -48.11 -0.98 62.26
CA SER A 807 -49.12 -2.03 62.42
C SER A 807 -48.52 -3.29 63.04
N SER A 808 -48.70 -3.39 64.36
CA SER A 808 -48.94 -4.61 65.16
C SER A 808 -48.15 -5.89 64.80
N ALA A 809 -46.96 -6.03 65.38
CA ALA A 809 -46.33 -7.34 65.61
C ALA A 809 -46.16 -7.55 67.13
N LEU A 810 -47.27 -7.88 67.79
CA LEU A 810 -47.32 -8.46 69.13
C LEU A 810 -48.21 -9.71 69.08
N SER A 811 -47.74 -10.68 68.31
CA SER A 811 -48.14 -12.10 68.24
C SER A 811 -47.27 -12.64 67.10
N ASP A 812 -46.22 -13.43 67.33
CA ASP A 812 -46.22 -14.65 68.10
C ASP A 812 -44.84 -14.92 68.70
N PHE A 813 -44.84 -15.05 70.03
CA PHE A 813 -43.93 -15.93 70.75
C PHE A 813 -44.66 -17.27 70.91
N GLU A 814 -43.90 -18.35 70.75
CA GLU A 814 -44.10 -19.73 71.22
C GLU A 814 -44.68 -20.81 70.28
N LEU A 815 -43.83 -21.86 70.18
CA LEU A 815 -43.98 -23.27 69.76
C LEU A 815 -43.77 -23.62 68.28
#